data_AF-A0A960ZSH6-F1
#
_entry.id   AF-A0A960ZSH6-F1
#
_cell.length_a   1.000
_cell.length_b   1.000
_cell.length_c   1.000
_cell.angle_alpha   90.00
_cell.angle_beta   90.00
_cell.angle_gamma   90.00
#
_symmetry.space_group_name_H-M   'P 1'
#
loop_
_entity.id
_entity.type
_entity.pdbx_description
1 polymer ?
#
loop_
_entity_poly.entity_id
_entity_poly.type
_entity_poly.pdbx_seq_one_letter_code
_entity_poly.pdbx_strand_id
1 'polypeptide(L)'
;MQALLYCNLSTRTVSEQLTGSAFTWPKVVAGDHLTLSLRFAEKIDGQAIEVSRVLRRLRASVGRLDARPEQGGYRLKLGNEVAEEGVNLTSAIPWDASAAQMAEAFNGVPVLVSAYGNATVELVDASYLVRFANATAAVPMTVAENSLLPISFVRVIPVLFDGKWVHELRLIQAGAAFTTTYDRVVPPAPAITALQNGGEDGEIRWNEIQRLHVPPEFRGTYQLRRGFKKSGLLSREDGAEEIAAAIEALADEDGEFVVTNPASNTAHIEFAGSMEGTNQALIEVSVFDAPEGDVTFTLSLNTPELRSLMREADPKTGELKLPFEVEVTFEDEFTPEVLHPLAVIRTELTLVNELIWEELATAQNIDWLRPPLPKDYIPFTLDQIATGIPYYHTALGNGSATAFVIDHNLNTEAVHVALRENSPGGRLLAIPDDYGLAIEGANSVTITLASGTAPPAAGALAVAILGGSPVAAFNIHGHTIAQIENLQLILDQLGAAVSDLQSLVPQGRLTTEAGDPSGPIAQWTLPVFLDLYPTRQTVTGEIQTLADITPARLAALDIRDGGLLPAVHAATVEPLPVLVDFNASFKGKVYQNQTSAAIRIPGGKGRRSMDVQPGEWASFDGRVWYKVQRFGTETSFYPADFNRERFTIAVNDKQLRLKKVFELKFGFECAILTNRLTSQAEFANSIFNTEAQWQLVLEWGEFSQENTPAITGSNFKDINWNPSPILTHRFFVTHTAAVHTFGCRISRSAANVLTCSRLLYGGEEGGASCPASANFAIRARLLRFDTRDNVSDPRGLVALLGLNRDIVSNESGGGELGTASIR
;
A
#
# COMPACT_ATOMS: atom_id res chain seq x y z
N MET A 1 -0.99 9.43 -22.39
CA MET A 1 -1.86 9.74 -23.57
C MET A 1 -3.27 9.17 -23.36
N GLN A 2 -4.33 9.91 -23.73
CA GLN A 2 -5.72 9.43 -23.69
C GLN A 2 -6.50 9.76 -24.98
N ALA A 3 -7.26 8.80 -25.52
CA ALA A 3 -8.13 9.03 -26.69
C ALA A 3 -9.35 8.08 -26.73
N LEU A 4 -10.46 8.57 -27.31
CA LEU A 4 -11.63 7.77 -27.68
C LEU A 4 -11.61 7.50 -29.19
N LEU A 5 -11.67 6.23 -29.60
CA LEU A 5 -11.52 5.80 -30.98
C LEU A 5 -12.69 4.94 -31.46
N TYR A 6 -13.10 5.17 -32.70
CA TYR A 6 -14.01 4.34 -33.47
C TYR A 6 -13.22 3.29 -34.25
N CYS A 7 -13.35 2.04 -33.84
CA CYS A 7 -12.80 0.87 -34.51
C CYS A 7 -13.79 0.36 -35.57
N ASN A 8 -13.53 0.67 -36.84
CA ASN A 8 -14.33 0.14 -37.93
C ASN A 8 -13.93 -1.31 -38.24
N LEU A 9 -14.81 -2.24 -37.89
CA LEU A 9 -14.60 -3.69 -38.02
C LEU A 9 -14.58 -4.14 -39.48
N SER A 10 -15.25 -3.42 -40.39
CA SER A 10 -15.26 -3.72 -41.82
C SER A 10 -14.00 -3.25 -42.54
N THR A 11 -13.50 -2.05 -42.23
CA THR A 11 -12.34 -1.45 -42.92
C THR A 11 -11.02 -1.64 -42.18
N ARG A 12 -11.03 -2.12 -40.93
CA ARG A 12 -9.84 -2.29 -40.08
C ARG A 12 -9.10 -0.98 -39.81
N THR A 13 -9.83 0.11 -39.69
CA THR A 13 -9.29 1.44 -39.45
C THR A 13 -9.84 2.03 -38.16
N VAL A 14 -9.05 2.88 -37.51
CA VAL A 14 -9.47 3.68 -36.35
C VAL A 14 -9.57 5.15 -36.69
N SER A 15 -10.55 5.84 -36.10
CA SER A 15 -10.78 7.29 -36.26
C SER A 15 -11.33 7.90 -34.96
N GLU A 16 -11.22 9.22 -34.77
CA GLU A 16 -11.81 9.89 -33.59
C GLU A 16 -13.32 10.10 -33.72
N GLN A 17 -13.82 10.03 -34.95
CA GLN A 17 -15.24 10.19 -35.30
C GLN A 17 -15.73 8.96 -36.06
N LEU A 18 -17.02 8.64 -35.93
CA LEU A 18 -17.66 7.52 -36.62
C LEU A 18 -17.46 7.59 -38.14
N THR A 19 -17.55 8.80 -38.69
CA THR A 19 -17.24 9.11 -40.09
C THR A 19 -16.14 10.17 -40.12
N GLY A 20 -14.88 9.73 -40.21
CA GLY A 20 -13.73 10.63 -40.20
C GLY A 20 -12.49 10.02 -40.87
N SER A 21 -11.43 10.80 -40.93
CA SER A 21 -10.12 10.31 -41.37
C SER A 21 -9.51 9.34 -40.35
N ALA A 22 -8.54 8.54 -40.81
CA ALA A 22 -7.78 7.68 -39.92
C ALA A 22 -7.11 8.49 -38.79
N PHE A 23 -7.11 7.92 -37.58
CA PHE A 23 -6.48 8.52 -36.42
C PHE A 23 -4.97 8.69 -36.64
N THR A 24 -4.46 9.88 -36.35
CA THR A 24 -3.03 10.17 -36.43
C THR A 24 -2.40 9.98 -35.07
N TRP A 25 -1.52 8.99 -34.96
CA TRP A 25 -0.86 8.64 -33.69
C TRP A 25 0.18 9.70 -33.30
N PRO A 26 0.06 10.32 -32.11
CA PRO A 26 1.12 11.19 -31.60
C PRO A 26 2.31 10.35 -31.14
N LYS A 27 3.46 11.02 -30.93
CA LYS A 27 4.58 10.40 -30.22
C LYS A 27 4.19 10.13 -28.78
N VAL A 28 4.56 8.97 -28.25
CA VAL A 28 4.28 8.56 -26.87
C VAL A 28 5.57 8.50 -26.07
N VAL A 29 5.52 8.81 -24.78
CA VAL A 29 6.70 8.82 -23.91
C VAL A 29 6.83 7.46 -23.24
N ALA A 30 8.01 6.83 -23.33
CA ALA A 30 8.33 5.65 -22.55
C ALA A 30 8.38 6.03 -21.06
N GLY A 31 7.57 5.36 -20.23
CA GLY A 31 7.33 5.76 -18.84
C GLY A 31 5.89 6.24 -18.54
N ASP A 32 5.11 6.62 -19.55
CA ASP A 32 3.72 7.10 -19.40
C ASP A 32 2.68 5.94 -19.49
N HIS A 33 1.39 6.27 -19.38
CA HIS A 33 0.26 5.40 -19.64
C HIS A 33 -0.44 5.77 -20.97
N LEU A 34 -0.78 4.74 -21.76
CA LEU A 34 -1.65 4.87 -22.94
C LEU A 34 -3.06 4.36 -22.59
N THR A 35 -4.02 5.27 -22.48
CA THR A 35 -5.42 4.96 -22.17
C THR A 35 -6.30 5.15 -23.41
N LEU A 36 -6.89 4.07 -23.93
CA LEU A 36 -7.77 4.14 -25.10
C LEU A 36 -9.17 3.64 -24.75
N SER A 37 -10.17 4.43 -25.11
CA SER A 37 -11.58 4.04 -25.11
C SER A 37 -12.00 3.66 -26.52
N LEU A 38 -12.65 2.53 -26.71
CA LEU A 38 -12.99 1.97 -28.01
C LEU A 38 -14.51 1.88 -28.18
N ARG A 39 -14.97 2.36 -29.34
CA ARG A 39 -16.31 2.12 -29.89
C ARG A 39 -16.18 1.32 -31.18
N PHE A 40 -17.15 0.46 -31.48
CA PHE A 40 -17.10 -0.38 -32.67
C PHE A 40 -18.05 0.14 -33.74
N ALA A 41 -17.63 0.07 -34.99
CA ALA A 41 -18.43 0.48 -36.13
C ALA A 41 -18.33 -0.53 -37.28
N GLU A 42 -19.37 -0.61 -38.10
CA GLU A 42 -19.40 -1.43 -39.30
C GLU A 42 -19.91 -0.63 -40.49
N LYS A 43 -19.50 -1.04 -41.70
CA LYS A 43 -19.98 -0.43 -42.93
C LYS A 43 -21.18 -1.20 -43.46
N ILE A 44 -22.38 -0.64 -43.30
CA ILE A 44 -23.64 -1.19 -43.81
C ILE A 44 -24.15 -0.25 -44.91
N ASP A 45 -24.43 -0.79 -46.09
CA ASP A 45 -24.89 -0.03 -47.27
C ASP A 45 -24.05 1.21 -47.62
N GLY A 46 -22.75 1.16 -47.35
CA GLY A 46 -21.83 2.25 -47.65
C GLY A 46 -21.61 3.27 -46.52
N GLN A 47 -22.42 3.22 -45.46
CA GLN A 47 -22.34 4.13 -44.31
C GLN A 47 -21.70 3.45 -43.10
N ALA A 48 -20.90 4.19 -42.33
CA ALA A 48 -20.37 3.70 -41.07
C ALA A 48 -21.43 3.85 -39.98
N ILE A 49 -21.82 2.74 -39.37
CA ILE A 49 -22.81 2.67 -38.30
C ILE A 49 -22.12 2.13 -37.06
N GLU A 50 -22.37 2.74 -35.91
CA GLU A 50 -21.88 2.25 -34.63
C GLU A 50 -22.62 0.96 -34.26
N VAL A 51 -21.88 -0.06 -33.81
CA VAL A 51 -22.44 -1.38 -33.47
C VAL A 51 -22.04 -1.77 -32.06
N SER A 52 -22.99 -2.37 -31.32
CA SER A 52 -22.70 -2.99 -30.03
C SER A 52 -22.20 -4.43 -30.23
N ARG A 53 -21.20 -4.81 -29.45
CA ARG A 53 -20.60 -6.14 -29.48
C ARG A 53 -20.37 -6.63 -28.05
N VAL A 54 -20.68 -7.90 -27.81
CA VAL A 54 -20.33 -8.56 -26.55
C VAL A 54 -18.86 -8.96 -26.62
N LEU A 55 -18.04 -8.22 -25.89
CA LEU A 55 -16.61 -8.46 -25.78
C LEU A 55 -16.32 -9.51 -24.71
N ARG A 56 -15.58 -10.57 -25.06
CA ARG A 56 -15.10 -11.59 -24.11
C ARG A 56 -13.68 -11.33 -23.66
N ARG A 57 -12.84 -10.82 -24.55
CA ARG A 57 -11.41 -10.60 -24.27
C ARG A 57 -10.91 -9.38 -25.03
N LEU A 58 -10.02 -8.62 -24.39
CA LEU A 58 -9.17 -7.62 -25.02
C LEU A 58 -7.72 -7.93 -24.69
N ARG A 59 -6.82 -7.72 -25.67
CA ARG A 59 -5.37 -7.74 -25.48
C ARG A 59 -4.78 -6.58 -26.26
N ALA A 60 -4.10 -5.69 -25.56
CA ALA A 60 -3.30 -4.64 -26.17
C ALA A 60 -1.82 -4.91 -25.88
N SER A 61 -0.96 -4.75 -26.88
CA SER A 61 0.48 -4.93 -26.68
C SER A 61 1.31 -4.07 -27.63
N VAL A 62 2.43 -3.56 -27.10
CA VAL A 62 3.46 -2.86 -27.87
C VAL A 62 4.78 -3.60 -27.70
N GLY A 63 5.52 -3.79 -28.78
CA GLY A 63 6.80 -4.49 -28.76
C GLY A 63 7.14 -5.13 -30.09
N ARG A 64 8.24 -5.87 -30.15
CA ARG A 64 8.65 -6.63 -31.33
C ARG A 64 7.88 -7.95 -31.42
N LEU A 65 6.54 -7.88 -31.49
CA LEU A 65 5.61 -8.99 -31.27
C LEU A 65 5.78 -10.24 -32.17
N ASP A 66 6.58 -10.15 -33.24
CA ASP A 66 6.96 -11.29 -34.09
C ASP A 66 8.49 -11.35 -34.36
N ALA A 67 9.31 -10.75 -33.50
CA ALA A 67 10.76 -10.93 -33.55
C ALA A 67 11.18 -12.26 -32.93
N ARG A 68 12.39 -12.72 -33.27
CA ARG A 68 12.99 -13.95 -32.74
C ARG A 68 13.86 -13.64 -31.52
N PRO A 69 14.02 -14.58 -30.58
CA PRO A 69 15.06 -14.48 -29.55
C PRO A 69 16.45 -14.42 -30.18
N GLU A 70 17.42 -13.95 -29.41
CA GLU A 70 18.82 -13.77 -29.81
C GLU A 70 19.77 -14.71 -29.06
N GLN A 71 19.33 -15.30 -27.95
CA GLN A 71 20.11 -16.27 -27.17
C GLN A 71 19.21 -17.16 -26.30
N GLY A 72 19.82 -18.16 -25.65
CA GLY A 72 19.15 -19.07 -24.70
C GLY A 72 18.66 -20.38 -25.33
N GLY A 73 17.74 -21.06 -24.65
CA GLY A 73 17.17 -22.31 -25.14
C GLY A 73 15.85 -22.66 -24.46
N TYR A 74 15.25 -23.78 -24.86
CA TYR A 74 13.96 -24.24 -24.35
C TYR A 74 13.86 -25.76 -24.39
N ARG A 75 12.92 -26.31 -23.61
CA ARG A 75 12.54 -27.73 -23.65
C ARG A 75 11.04 -27.87 -23.82
N LEU A 76 10.64 -28.85 -24.60
CA LEU A 76 9.23 -29.16 -24.86
C LEU A 76 8.85 -30.44 -24.15
N LYS A 77 7.73 -30.38 -23.43
CA LYS A 77 7.01 -31.55 -22.94
C LYS A 77 6.02 -31.99 -24.01
N LEU A 78 5.95 -33.30 -24.22
CA LEU A 78 5.14 -33.92 -25.26
C LEU A 78 4.11 -34.83 -24.61
N GLY A 79 2.86 -34.74 -25.05
CA GLY A 79 1.72 -35.40 -24.40
C GLY A 79 1.21 -34.65 -23.15
N ASN A 80 0.18 -35.21 -22.53
CA ASN A 80 -0.55 -34.56 -21.45
C ASN A 80 0.00 -34.88 -20.05
N GLU A 81 0.82 -35.92 -19.93
CA GLU A 81 1.41 -36.38 -18.67
C GLU A 81 2.40 -35.35 -18.08
N VAL A 82 2.83 -35.55 -16.83
CA VAL A 82 3.83 -34.70 -16.16
C VAL A 82 5.17 -34.77 -16.90
N ALA A 83 5.92 -33.66 -16.94
CA ALA A 83 7.22 -33.64 -17.60
C ALA A 83 8.23 -34.53 -16.86
N GLU A 84 8.85 -35.47 -17.58
CA GLU A 84 9.83 -36.41 -17.07
C GLU A 84 10.95 -36.61 -18.10
N GLU A 85 12.20 -36.44 -17.64
CA GLU A 85 13.39 -36.54 -18.47
C GLU A 85 13.61 -37.98 -18.97
N GLY A 86 13.96 -38.12 -20.25
CA GLY A 86 14.07 -39.43 -20.90
C GLY A 86 12.73 -40.12 -21.18
N VAL A 87 11.61 -39.54 -20.74
CA VAL A 87 10.26 -40.08 -20.95
C VAL A 87 9.51 -39.22 -21.94
N ASN A 88 9.15 -37.97 -21.61
CA ASN A 88 8.31 -37.12 -22.46
C ASN A 88 8.82 -35.68 -22.61
N LEU A 89 10.05 -35.42 -22.19
CA LEU A 89 10.71 -34.13 -22.23
C LEU A 89 11.89 -34.16 -23.21
N THR A 90 11.94 -33.21 -24.15
CA THR A 90 13.07 -33.10 -25.09
C THR A 90 14.39 -32.78 -24.38
N SER A 91 15.52 -33.01 -25.04
CA SER A 91 16.77 -32.34 -24.67
C SER A 91 16.63 -30.81 -24.80
N ALA A 92 17.56 -30.05 -24.23
CA ALA A 92 17.62 -28.60 -24.41
C ALA A 92 17.80 -28.25 -25.89
N ILE A 93 16.92 -27.39 -26.40
CA ILE A 93 16.91 -26.91 -27.79
C ILE A 93 17.41 -25.47 -27.78
N PRO A 94 18.53 -25.14 -28.46
CA PRO A 94 19.01 -23.77 -28.51
C PRO A 94 18.07 -22.88 -29.34
N TRP A 95 18.10 -21.58 -29.08
CA TRP A 95 17.28 -20.57 -29.77
C TRP A 95 17.45 -20.59 -31.31
N ASP A 96 18.64 -20.94 -31.79
CA ASP A 96 19.06 -21.01 -33.20
C ASP A 96 19.19 -22.44 -33.73
N ALA A 97 18.49 -23.41 -33.12
CA ALA A 97 18.56 -24.81 -33.52
C ALA A 97 18.31 -25.02 -35.02
N SER A 98 19.18 -25.77 -35.69
CA SER A 98 18.87 -26.25 -37.03
C SER A 98 17.70 -27.25 -37.00
N ALA A 99 17.02 -27.42 -38.15
CA ALA A 99 15.97 -28.43 -38.28
C ALA A 99 16.45 -29.84 -37.88
N ALA A 100 17.71 -30.17 -38.15
CA ALA A 100 18.31 -31.45 -37.75
C ALA A 100 18.44 -31.57 -36.22
N GLN A 101 18.91 -30.53 -35.53
CA GLN A 101 19.02 -30.51 -34.06
C GLN A 101 17.64 -30.58 -33.40
N MET A 102 16.65 -29.89 -33.96
CA MET A 102 15.27 -29.96 -33.48
C MET A 102 14.69 -31.37 -33.67
N ALA A 103 14.93 -32.02 -34.82
CA ALA A 103 14.52 -33.40 -35.05
C ALA A 103 15.21 -34.38 -34.10
N GLU A 104 16.50 -34.19 -33.83
CA GLU A 104 17.27 -34.99 -32.86
C GLU A 104 16.68 -34.85 -31.45
N ALA A 105 16.33 -33.64 -31.02
CA ALA A 105 15.73 -33.40 -29.70
C ALA A 105 14.37 -34.10 -29.53
N PHE A 106 13.55 -34.16 -30.57
CA PHE A 106 12.30 -34.93 -30.55
C PHE A 106 12.54 -36.44 -30.57
N ASN A 107 13.42 -36.92 -31.46
CA ASN A 107 13.69 -38.35 -31.62
C ASN A 107 14.51 -38.95 -30.47
N GLY A 108 15.18 -38.12 -29.68
CA GLY A 108 15.86 -38.48 -28.44
C GLY A 108 14.93 -38.81 -27.28
N VAL A 109 13.60 -38.73 -27.46
CA VAL A 109 12.58 -39.06 -26.46
C VAL A 109 11.93 -40.42 -26.81
N PRO A 110 12.36 -41.55 -26.21
CA PRO A 110 11.98 -42.89 -26.66
C PRO A 110 10.47 -43.18 -26.63
N VAL A 111 9.75 -42.59 -25.66
CA VAL A 111 8.28 -42.75 -25.55
C VAL A 111 7.58 -42.05 -26.72
N LEU A 112 8.10 -40.92 -27.18
CA LEU A 112 7.56 -40.18 -28.32
C LEU A 112 7.71 -40.98 -29.62
N VAL A 113 8.90 -41.54 -29.87
CA VAL A 113 9.15 -42.37 -31.05
C VAL A 113 8.25 -43.61 -31.05
N SER A 114 8.02 -44.20 -29.87
CA SER A 114 7.14 -45.35 -29.73
C SER A 114 5.66 -45.01 -29.95
N ALA A 115 5.21 -43.82 -29.50
CA ALA A 115 3.81 -43.40 -29.56
C ALA A 115 3.41 -42.77 -30.91
N TYR A 116 4.27 -41.94 -31.49
CA TYR A 116 3.95 -41.12 -32.67
C TYR A 116 4.90 -41.35 -33.85
N GLY A 117 5.91 -42.21 -33.71
CA GLY A 117 6.93 -42.42 -34.73
C GLY A 117 7.97 -41.29 -34.77
N ASN A 118 8.99 -41.44 -35.62
CA ASN A 118 10.05 -40.44 -35.74
C ASN A 118 9.49 -39.09 -36.21
N ALA A 119 10.01 -38.02 -35.60
CA ALA A 119 9.79 -36.64 -35.97
C ALA A 119 10.70 -36.25 -37.14
N THR A 120 10.11 -35.66 -38.18
CA THR A 120 10.83 -34.92 -39.23
C THR A 120 10.55 -33.43 -39.04
N VAL A 121 11.58 -32.61 -39.12
CA VAL A 121 11.48 -31.16 -38.92
C VAL A 121 12.01 -30.44 -40.14
N GLU A 122 11.30 -29.40 -40.56
CA GLU A 122 11.71 -28.47 -41.62
C GLU A 122 11.68 -27.04 -41.06
N LEU A 123 12.69 -26.23 -41.37
CA LEU A 123 12.70 -24.81 -41.01
C LEU A 123 12.22 -23.99 -42.22
N VAL A 124 11.06 -23.35 -42.10
CA VAL A 124 10.43 -22.53 -43.15
C VAL A 124 10.09 -21.17 -42.55
N ASP A 125 10.57 -20.08 -43.16
CA ASP A 125 10.27 -18.69 -42.75
C ASP A 125 10.41 -18.44 -41.23
N ALA A 126 11.47 -18.98 -40.64
CA ALA A 126 11.79 -18.91 -39.22
C ALA A 126 10.74 -19.54 -38.28
N SER A 127 9.97 -20.50 -38.79
CA SER A 127 9.11 -21.43 -38.06
C SER A 127 9.58 -22.88 -38.30
N TYR A 128 9.53 -23.73 -37.28
CA TYR A 128 9.80 -25.17 -37.42
C TYR A 128 8.50 -25.91 -37.70
N LEU A 129 8.45 -26.63 -38.82
CA LEU A 129 7.35 -27.51 -39.18
C LEU A 129 7.70 -28.94 -38.78
N VAL A 130 7.06 -29.43 -37.74
CA VAL A 130 7.30 -30.77 -37.19
C VAL A 130 6.21 -31.73 -37.68
N ARG A 131 6.61 -32.92 -38.11
CA ARG A 131 5.70 -34.02 -38.49
C ARG A 131 6.14 -35.30 -37.83
N PHE A 132 5.20 -36.04 -37.28
CA PHE A 132 5.46 -37.36 -36.70
C PHE A 132 4.96 -38.44 -37.64
N ALA A 133 5.77 -39.45 -37.90
CA ALA A 133 5.49 -40.46 -38.93
C ALA A 133 4.16 -41.22 -38.72
N ASN A 134 3.76 -41.43 -37.47
CA ASN A 134 2.59 -42.25 -37.10
C ASN A 134 1.50 -41.46 -36.34
N ALA A 135 1.60 -40.13 -36.23
CA ALA A 135 0.59 -39.36 -35.49
C ALA A 135 -0.76 -39.30 -36.23
N THR A 136 -1.80 -39.83 -35.61
CA THR A 136 -3.19 -39.79 -36.11
C THR A 136 -4.00 -38.60 -35.58
N ALA A 137 -3.48 -37.92 -34.55
CA ALA A 137 -4.05 -36.73 -33.92
C ALA A 137 -2.96 -35.67 -33.70
N ALA A 138 -3.36 -34.44 -33.39
CA ALA A 138 -2.42 -33.41 -32.95
C ALA A 138 -1.68 -33.87 -31.70
N VAL A 139 -0.37 -34.04 -31.79
CA VAL A 139 0.49 -34.35 -30.64
C VAL A 139 0.47 -33.15 -29.67
N PRO A 140 0.07 -33.31 -28.41
CA PRO A 140 0.10 -32.23 -27.43
C PRO A 140 1.54 -31.81 -27.16
N MET A 141 1.82 -30.50 -27.19
CA MET A 141 3.14 -29.97 -26.86
C MET A 141 2.99 -28.73 -25.99
N THR A 142 3.79 -28.66 -24.93
CA THR A 142 3.85 -27.50 -24.04
C THR A 142 5.30 -27.21 -23.68
N VAL A 143 5.63 -25.93 -23.49
CA VAL A 143 6.95 -25.54 -23.02
C VAL A 143 7.12 -25.96 -21.56
N ALA A 144 8.18 -26.72 -21.27
CA ALA A 144 8.52 -27.16 -19.92
C ALA A 144 9.57 -26.26 -19.27
N GLU A 145 10.58 -25.85 -20.05
CA GLU A 145 11.64 -24.94 -19.64
C GLU A 145 11.89 -23.92 -20.74
N ASN A 146 12.18 -22.67 -20.37
CA ASN A 146 12.43 -21.58 -21.32
C ASN A 146 13.40 -20.56 -20.72
N SER A 147 14.54 -20.37 -21.37
CA SER A 147 15.58 -19.40 -21.04
C SER A 147 15.89 -18.44 -22.19
N LEU A 148 14.96 -18.32 -23.16
CA LEU A 148 15.12 -17.47 -24.34
C LEU A 148 15.19 -15.98 -23.98
N LEU A 149 16.14 -15.27 -24.58
CA LEU A 149 16.36 -13.83 -24.40
C LEU A 149 16.49 -13.10 -25.74
N PRO A 150 15.93 -11.88 -25.92
CA PRO A 150 14.94 -11.23 -25.04
C PRO A 150 13.74 -12.13 -24.74
N ILE A 151 13.02 -11.88 -23.64
CA ILE A 151 11.94 -12.77 -23.15
C ILE A 151 11.05 -13.16 -24.32
N SER A 152 11.01 -14.46 -24.62
CA SER A 152 10.33 -15.00 -25.80
C SER A 152 9.52 -16.23 -25.44
N PHE A 153 8.52 -16.55 -26.26
CA PHE A 153 7.65 -17.70 -26.12
C PHE A 153 7.79 -18.64 -27.31
N VAL A 154 7.58 -19.93 -27.07
CA VAL A 154 7.40 -20.91 -28.14
C VAL A 154 5.91 -21.03 -28.41
N ARG A 155 5.47 -20.56 -29.57
CA ARG A 155 4.10 -20.75 -30.04
C ARG A 155 4.02 -22.05 -30.81
N VAL A 156 3.14 -22.95 -30.40
CA VAL A 156 2.88 -24.22 -31.10
C VAL A 156 1.48 -24.18 -31.70
N ILE A 157 1.37 -24.39 -33.02
CA ILE A 157 0.10 -24.42 -33.74
C ILE A 157 0.00 -25.74 -34.50
N PRO A 158 -0.92 -26.64 -34.10
CA PRO A 158 -1.21 -27.83 -34.89
C PRO A 158 -2.15 -27.48 -36.06
N VAL A 159 -1.79 -27.94 -37.26
CA VAL A 159 -2.57 -27.81 -38.49
C VAL A 159 -2.69 -29.18 -39.13
N LEU A 160 -3.90 -29.51 -39.60
CA LEU A 160 -4.11 -30.70 -40.41
C LEU A 160 -3.90 -30.31 -41.89
N PHE A 161 -2.84 -30.83 -42.51
CA PHE A 161 -2.50 -30.57 -43.90
C PHE A 161 -2.38 -31.89 -44.67
N ASP A 162 -3.17 -32.06 -45.72
CA ASP A 162 -3.21 -33.29 -46.54
C ASP A 162 -3.39 -34.58 -45.70
N GLY A 163 -4.31 -34.53 -44.73
CA GLY A 163 -4.60 -35.66 -43.84
C GLY A 163 -3.50 -35.99 -42.82
N LYS A 164 -2.41 -35.20 -42.76
CA LYS A 164 -1.31 -35.35 -41.80
C LYS A 164 -1.26 -34.17 -40.84
N TRP A 165 -0.97 -34.45 -39.57
CA TRP A 165 -0.78 -33.41 -38.58
C TRP A 165 0.61 -32.79 -38.72
N VAL A 166 0.62 -31.46 -38.80
CA VAL A 166 1.79 -30.61 -38.88
C VAL A 166 1.77 -29.67 -37.69
N HIS A 167 2.87 -29.58 -36.96
CA HIS A 167 3.00 -28.63 -35.85
C HIS A 167 3.94 -27.51 -36.28
N GLU A 168 3.42 -26.29 -36.38
CA GLU A 168 4.24 -25.10 -36.56
C GLU A 168 4.70 -24.60 -35.19
N LEU A 169 6.00 -24.60 -34.96
CA LEU A 169 6.64 -24.03 -33.79
C LEU A 169 7.34 -22.73 -34.18
N ARG A 170 6.88 -21.62 -33.60
CA ARG A 170 7.44 -20.29 -33.87
C ARG A 170 7.90 -19.66 -32.56
N LEU A 171 9.15 -19.20 -32.54
CA LEU A 171 9.67 -18.40 -31.43
C LEU A 171 9.23 -16.95 -31.63
N ILE A 172 8.62 -16.34 -30.62
CA ILE A 172 8.14 -14.95 -30.68
C ILE A 172 8.58 -14.20 -29.43
N GLN A 173 9.09 -12.98 -29.58
CA GLN A 173 9.38 -12.12 -28.44
C GLN A 173 8.09 -11.71 -27.71
N ALA A 174 8.18 -11.59 -26.39
CA ALA A 174 7.12 -11.01 -25.59
C ALA A 174 6.92 -9.53 -25.94
N GLY A 175 5.70 -9.03 -25.72
CA GLY A 175 5.45 -7.59 -25.78
C GLY A 175 6.28 -6.86 -24.74
N ALA A 176 6.86 -5.72 -25.13
CA ALA A 176 7.60 -4.85 -24.22
C ALA A 176 6.65 -4.22 -23.19
N ALA A 177 5.40 -3.97 -23.58
CA ALA A 177 4.31 -3.75 -22.66
C ALA A 177 3.04 -4.42 -23.18
N PHE A 178 2.18 -4.87 -22.27
CA PHE A 178 0.90 -5.48 -22.62
C PHE A 178 -0.14 -5.26 -21.51
N THR A 179 -1.41 -5.33 -21.89
CA THR A 179 -2.53 -5.43 -20.96
C THR A 179 -3.60 -6.35 -21.55
N THR A 180 -4.31 -7.04 -20.67
CA THR A 180 -5.51 -7.82 -20.99
C THR A 180 -6.73 -7.37 -20.20
N THR A 181 -6.57 -6.33 -19.38
CA THR A 181 -7.63 -5.76 -18.57
C THR A 181 -8.30 -4.64 -19.34
N TYR A 182 -9.62 -4.55 -19.21
CA TYR A 182 -10.42 -3.48 -19.75
C TYR A 182 -11.66 -3.33 -18.88
N ASP A 183 -12.22 -2.12 -18.89
CA ASP A 183 -13.47 -1.78 -18.21
C ASP A 183 -14.46 -1.21 -19.23
N ARG A 184 -15.75 -1.27 -18.90
CA ARG A 184 -16.79 -0.54 -19.64
C ARG A 184 -17.09 0.74 -18.87
N VAL A 185 -16.63 1.87 -19.40
CA VAL A 185 -16.77 3.17 -18.76
C VAL A 185 -17.96 3.90 -19.36
N VAL A 186 -19.00 4.12 -18.56
CA VAL A 186 -20.17 4.87 -19.00
C VAL A 186 -19.79 6.36 -19.10
N PRO A 187 -20.12 7.04 -20.21
CA PRO A 187 -19.87 8.47 -20.34
C PRO A 187 -20.59 9.27 -19.23
N PRO A 188 -20.06 10.43 -18.82
CA PRO A 188 -20.73 11.29 -17.86
C PRO A 188 -22.16 11.62 -18.31
N ALA A 189 -23.08 11.68 -17.35
CA ALA A 189 -24.47 12.05 -17.60
C ALA A 189 -24.59 13.56 -17.89
N PRO A 190 -25.65 14.00 -18.59
CA PRO A 190 -25.95 15.43 -18.72
C PRO A 190 -26.18 16.04 -17.33
N ALA A 191 -25.80 17.31 -17.18
CA ALA A 191 -25.87 18.00 -15.92
C ALA A 191 -26.45 19.40 -16.07
N ILE A 192 -27.16 19.87 -15.04
CA ILE A 192 -27.64 21.24 -14.94
C ILE A 192 -26.88 21.99 -13.84
N THR A 193 -26.46 23.20 -14.16
CA THR A 193 -25.78 24.12 -13.23
C THR A 193 -26.44 25.49 -13.27
N ALA A 194 -26.59 26.18 -12.13
CA ALA A 194 -27.05 27.57 -12.13
C ALA A 194 -26.01 28.48 -12.78
N LEU A 195 -26.44 29.34 -13.70
CA LEU A 195 -25.60 30.37 -14.32
C LEU A 195 -25.89 31.75 -13.69
N GLN A 196 -27.17 32.02 -13.44
CA GLN A 196 -27.67 33.26 -12.85
C GLN A 196 -28.90 32.95 -12.00
N ASN A 197 -28.96 33.42 -10.76
CA ASN A 197 -30.15 33.27 -9.92
C ASN A 197 -31.17 34.37 -10.26
N GLY A 198 -32.46 34.04 -10.20
CA GLY A 198 -33.53 35.02 -10.34
C GLY A 198 -33.57 35.99 -9.15
N GLY A 199 -33.87 37.25 -9.42
CA GLY A 199 -33.95 38.28 -8.37
C GLY A 199 -34.61 39.57 -8.84
N GLU A 200 -34.86 40.45 -7.87
CA GLU A 200 -35.42 41.77 -8.10
C GLU A 200 -34.69 42.84 -7.26
N ASP A 201 -34.54 44.03 -7.84
CA ASP A 201 -34.08 45.23 -7.15
C ASP A 201 -34.99 46.41 -7.56
N GLY A 202 -35.90 46.79 -6.67
CA GLY A 202 -36.95 47.78 -6.95
C GLY A 202 -37.96 47.27 -7.99
N GLU A 203 -38.11 48.01 -9.10
CA GLU A 203 -38.97 47.63 -10.23
C GLU A 203 -38.25 46.77 -11.27
N ILE A 204 -36.93 46.56 -11.12
CA ILE A 204 -36.13 45.77 -12.06
C ILE A 204 -36.12 44.32 -11.60
N ARG A 205 -36.60 43.43 -12.47
CA ARG A 205 -36.53 41.99 -12.30
C ARG A 205 -35.57 41.40 -13.33
N TRP A 206 -34.88 40.34 -12.95
CA TRP A 206 -34.11 39.53 -13.88
C TRP A 206 -34.40 38.05 -13.65
N ASN A 207 -34.44 37.33 -14.77
CA ASN A 207 -34.76 35.91 -14.79
C ASN A 207 -33.61 35.06 -14.26
N GLU A 208 -33.97 33.90 -13.74
CA GLU A 208 -33.02 32.83 -13.48
C GLU A 208 -32.58 32.18 -14.79
N ILE A 209 -31.29 31.84 -14.90
CA ILE A 209 -30.74 31.07 -16.01
C ILE A 209 -30.00 29.85 -15.46
N GLN A 210 -30.43 28.68 -15.90
CA GLN A 210 -29.76 27.41 -15.64
C GLN A 210 -29.11 26.88 -16.93
N ARG A 211 -27.93 26.29 -16.83
CA ARG A 211 -27.19 25.72 -17.96
C ARG A 211 -27.28 24.21 -17.93
N LEU A 212 -27.88 23.63 -18.96
CA LEU A 212 -27.78 22.23 -19.30
C LEU A 212 -26.52 21.98 -20.15
N HIS A 213 -25.63 21.13 -19.66
CA HIS A 213 -24.49 20.62 -20.40
C HIS A 213 -24.68 19.14 -20.70
N VAL A 214 -24.61 18.77 -21.98
CA VAL A 214 -24.64 17.38 -22.43
C VAL A 214 -23.23 17.00 -22.86
N PRO A 215 -22.56 16.05 -22.19
CA PRO A 215 -21.22 15.64 -22.60
C PRO A 215 -21.21 15.11 -24.05
N PRO A 216 -20.25 15.50 -24.91
CA PRO A 216 -20.18 15.04 -26.29
C PRO A 216 -20.18 13.51 -26.44
N GLU A 217 -19.68 12.80 -25.44
CA GLU A 217 -19.60 11.36 -25.36
C GLU A 217 -20.92 10.66 -24.98
N PHE A 218 -21.91 11.40 -24.44
CA PHE A 218 -23.21 10.86 -24.04
C PHE A 218 -24.09 10.54 -25.25
N ARG A 219 -24.67 9.33 -25.30
CA ARG A 219 -25.50 8.83 -26.41
C ARG A 219 -26.84 8.24 -25.98
N GLY A 220 -27.18 8.44 -24.70
CA GLY A 220 -28.45 8.00 -24.15
C GLY A 220 -29.57 9.00 -24.39
N THR A 221 -30.73 8.69 -23.80
CA THR A 221 -31.81 9.67 -23.63
C THR A 221 -31.93 10.07 -22.17
N TYR A 222 -32.33 11.32 -21.93
CA TYR A 222 -32.52 11.88 -20.60
C TYR A 222 -33.84 12.64 -20.53
N GLN A 223 -34.31 12.87 -19.31
CA GLN A 223 -35.43 13.75 -19.01
C GLN A 223 -35.02 14.76 -17.97
N LEU A 224 -35.60 15.94 -18.05
CA LEU A 224 -35.49 16.99 -17.07
C LEU A 224 -36.66 16.90 -16.09
N ARG A 225 -36.39 17.14 -14.81
CA ARG A 225 -37.37 17.06 -13.73
C ARG A 225 -37.37 18.31 -12.88
N ARG A 226 -38.56 18.76 -12.52
CA ARG A 226 -38.79 19.83 -11.55
C ARG A 226 -39.88 19.36 -10.58
N GLY A 227 -39.45 18.88 -9.40
CA GLY A 227 -40.33 18.17 -8.47
C GLY A 227 -40.91 16.89 -9.09
N PHE A 228 -42.24 16.79 -9.19
CA PHE A 228 -42.92 15.63 -9.78
C PHE A 228 -43.17 15.75 -11.29
N LYS A 229 -42.94 16.93 -11.88
CA LYS A 229 -43.11 17.19 -13.32
C LYS A 229 -41.91 16.63 -14.09
N LYS A 230 -42.14 16.10 -15.29
CA LYS A 230 -41.11 15.51 -16.17
C LYS A 230 -41.24 16.07 -17.58
N SER A 231 -40.11 16.31 -18.24
CA SER A 231 -40.06 16.68 -19.65
C SER A 231 -40.35 15.48 -20.57
N GLY A 232 -40.50 15.76 -21.87
CA GLY A 232 -40.27 14.75 -22.91
C GLY A 232 -38.86 14.17 -22.87
N LEU A 233 -38.62 13.07 -23.60
CA LEU A 233 -37.28 12.51 -23.76
C LEU A 233 -36.42 13.44 -24.62
N LEU A 234 -35.21 13.69 -24.15
CA LEU A 234 -34.18 14.48 -24.82
C LEU A 234 -32.93 13.63 -25.06
N SER A 235 -32.14 14.04 -26.02
CA SER A 235 -30.92 13.43 -26.52
C SER A 235 -29.88 14.53 -26.79
N ARG A 236 -28.66 14.14 -27.14
CA ARG A 236 -27.59 15.10 -27.46
C ARG A 236 -27.90 15.93 -28.72
N GLU A 237 -28.69 15.39 -29.65
CA GLU A 237 -28.97 16.04 -30.93
C GLU A 237 -30.09 17.08 -30.83
N ASP A 238 -30.81 17.16 -29.70
CA ASP A 238 -31.91 18.09 -29.52
C ASP A 238 -31.41 19.54 -29.38
N GLY A 239 -31.96 20.42 -30.22
CA GLY A 239 -31.66 21.84 -30.23
C GLY A 239 -32.48 22.62 -29.23
N ALA A 240 -32.32 23.95 -29.25
CA ALA A 240 -33.01 24.82 -28.31
C ALA A 240 -34.55 24.73 -28.41
N GLU A 241 -35.09 24.55 -29.62
CA GLU A 241 -36.53 24.44 -29.86
C GLU A 241 -37.10 23.12 -29.34
N GLU A 242 -36.41 22.01 -29.60
CA GLU A 242 -36.80 20.69 -29.11
C GLU A 242 -36.72 20.62 -27.58
N ILE A 243 -35.68 21.20 -26.99
CA ILE A 243 -35.54 21.30 -25.53
C ILE A 243 -36.67 22.15 -24.93
N ALA A 244 -36.97 23.31 -25.50
CA ALA A 244 -38.05 24.20 -25.00
C ALA A 244 -39.42 23.48 -25.02
N ALA A 245 -39.75 22.83 -26.14
CA ALA A 245 -40.99 22.07 -26.26
C ALA A 245 -41.06 20.90 -25.26
N ALA A 246 -39.95 20.22 -25.01
CA ALA A 246 -39.92 19.11 -24.06
C ALA A 246 -40.14 19.55 -22.61
N ILE A 247 -39.68 20.74 -22.22
CA ILE A 247 -39.75 21.24 -20.84
C ILE A 247 -40.97 22.12 -20.54
N GLU A 248 -41.80 22.44 -21.52
CA GLU A 248 -42.99 23.29 -21.35
C GLU A 248 -43.88 22.83 -20.17
N ALA A 249 -44.10 21.52 -20.05
CA ALA A 249 -44.89 20.92 -18.97
C ALA A 249 -44.27 21.07 -17.57
N LEU A 250 -43.01 21.51 -17.45
CA LEU A 250 -42.32 21.76 -16.18
C LEU A 250 -42.63 23.16 -15.60
N ALA A 251 -43.18 24.07 -16.40
CA ALA A 251 -43.45 25.45 -16.00
C ALA A 251 -44.59 25.54 -14.97
N ASP A 252 -44.60 26.58 -14.15
CA ASP A 252 -45.72 26.88 -13.26
C ASP A 252 -46.91 27.46 -14.03
N GLU A 253 -48.05 27.63 -13.36
CA GLU A 253 -49.20 28.30 -13.97
C GLU A 253 -48.78 29.72 -14.38
N ASP A 254 -49.03 30.08 -15.65
CA ASP A 254 -48.56 31.32 -16.30
C ASP A 254 -47.01 31.50 -16.38
N GLY A 255 -46.23 30.44 -16.16
CA GLY A 255 -44.77 30.44 -16.31
C GLY A 255 -44.32 30.03 -17.71
N GLU A 256 -43.14 30.48 -18.13
CA GLU A 256 -42.54 30.15 -19.43
C GLU A 256 -41.04 29.80 -19.31
N PHE A 257 -40.53 28.99 -20.23
CA PHE A 257 -39.09 28.77 -20.41
C PHE A 257 -38.60 29.33 -21.74
N VAL A 258 -37.49 30.07 -21.69
CA VAL A 258 -36.78 30.51 -22.90
C VAL A 258 -35.46 29.73 -22.99
N VAL A 259 -35.29 28.97 -24.07
CA VAL A 259 -34.09 28.12 -24.26
C VAL A 259 -33.21 28.67 -25.38
N THR A 260 -31.90 28.74 -25.14
CA THR A 260 -30.90 29.15 -26.14
C THR A 260 -29.68 28.22 -26.12
N ASN A 261 -29.02 28.02 -27.27
CA ASN A 261 -27.80 27.20 -27.36
C ASN A 261 -26.59 28.09 -27.67
N PRO A 262 -25.95 28.69 -26.64
CA PRO A 262 -24.83 29.63 -26.85
C PRO A 262 -23.52 28.94 -27.28
N ALA A 263 -23.39 27.63 -27.05
CA ALA A 263 -22.23 26.84 -27.40
C ALA A 263 -22.64 25.40 -27.75
N SER A 264 -21.77 24.64 -28.42
CA SER A 264 -22.02 23.22 -28.71
C SER A 264 -22.26 22.41 -27.43
N ASN A 265 -23.24 21.51 -27.49
CA ASN A 265 -23.66 20.63 -26.39
C ASN A 265 -24.03 21.37 -25.08
N THR A 266 -24.47 22.62 -25.20
CA THR A 266 -24.85 23.47 -24.07
C THR A 266 -26.13 24.24 -24.39
N ALA A 267 -27.12 24.14 -23.51
CA ALA A 267 -28.35 24.92 -23.56
C ALA A 267 -28.51 25.75 -22.28
N HIS A 268 -28.89 27.02 -22.43
CA HIS A 268 -29.31 27.88 -21.33
C HIS A 268 -30.84 27.88 -21.27
N ILE A 269 -31.38 27.59 -20.10
CA ILE A 269 -32.81 27.53 -19.78
C ILE A 269 -33.09 28.72 -18.87
N GLU A 270 -33.78 29.72 -19.40
CA GLU A 270 -34.20 30.93 -18.70
C GLU A 270 -35.65 30.78 -18.21
N PHE A 271 -35.90 31.16 -16.96
CA PHE A 271 -37.21 31.10 -16.32
C PHE A 271 -37.93 32.45 -16.44
N ALA A 272 -39.01 32.49 -17.22
CA ALA A 272 -39.76 33.71 -17.55
C ALA A 272 -41.25 33.60 -17.15
N GLY A 273 -42.04 34.62 -17.45
CA GLY A 273 -43.47 34.68 -17.12
C GLY A 273 -43.69 34.85 -15.62
N SER A 274 -44.63 34.10 -15.05
CA SER A 274 -44.90 34.12 -13.59
C SER A 274 -43.72 33.64 -12.71
N MET A 275 -42.68 33.06 -13.33
CA MET A 275 -41.47 32.56 -12.66
C MET A 275 -40.31 33.58 -12.65
N GLU A 276 -40.50 34.76 -13.26
CA GLU A 276 -39.51 35.86 -13.31
C GLU A 276 -39.22 36.44 -11.92
N GLY A 277 -37.97 36.87 -11.71
CA GLY A 277 -37.56 37.63 -10.52
C GLY A 277 -37.47 36.82 -9.23
N THR A 278 -37.70 35.50 -9.29
CA THR A 278 -37.54 34.61 -8.13
C THR A 278 -36.52 33.52 -8.41
N ASN A 279 -35.73 33.20 -7.39
CA ASN A 279 -34.79 32.09 -7.43
C ASN A 279 -35.56 30.75 -7.46
N GLN A 280 -35.17 29.86 -8.35
CA GLN A 280 -35.78 28.58 -8.64
C GLN A 280 -34.88 27.45 -8.13
N ALA A 281 -35.48 26.29 -7.88
CA ALA A 281 -34.69 25.08 -7.63
C ALA A 281 -34.02 24.62 -8.94
N LEU A 282 -32.82 24.05 -8.84
CA LEU A 282 -32.16 23.44 -9.99
C LEU A 282 -33.03 22.33 -10.59
N ILE A 283 -33.21 22.38 -11.91
CA ILE A 283 -33.82 21.30 -12.66
C ILE A 283 -32.89 20.08 -12.57
N GLU A 284 -33.47 18.92 -12.27
CA GLU A 284 -32.74 17.67 -12.15
C GLU A 284 -32.67 16.96 -13.50
N VAL A 285 -31.52 16.35 -13.80
CA VAL A 285 -31.37 15.46 -14.95
C VAL A 285 -31.60 14.02 -14.49
N SER A 286 -32.49 13.31 -15.17
CA SER A 286 -32.70 11.88 -15.01
C SER A 286 -32.35 11.19 -16.32
N VAL A 287 -31.28 10.39 -16.33
CA VAL A 287 -30.98 9.51 -17.48
C VAL A 287 -32.08 8.45 -17.59
N PHE A 288 -32.69 8.32 -18.76
CA PHE A 288 -33.79 7.41 -19.02
C PHE A 288 -33.29 6.13 -19.71
N ASP A 289 -32.48 6.30 -20.75
CA ASP A 289 -31.76 5.21 -21.40
C ASP A 289 -30.27 5.50 -21.31
N ALA A 290 -29.56 4.71 -20.51
CA ALA A 290 -28.13 4.91 -20.30
C ALA A 290 -27.34 4.27 -21.44
N PRO A 291 -26.38 4.97 -22.05
CA PRO A 291 -25.56 4.39 -23.11
C PRO A 291 -24.72 3.23 -22.56
N GLU A 292 -24.43 2.26 -23.42
CA GLU A 292 -23.47 1.21 -23.09
C GLU A 292 -22.09 1.84 -22.83
N GLY A 293 -21.37 1.33 -21.83
CA GLY A 293 -20.05 1.86 -21.48
C GLY A 293 -19.00 1.58 -22.56
N ASP A 294 -18.13 2.56 -22.80
CA ASP A 294 -17.03 2.48 -23.75
C ASP A 294 -15.96 1.50 -23.26
N VAL A 295 -15.52 0.60 -24.14
CA VAL A 295 -14.48 -0.39 -23.81
C VAL A 295 -13.16 0.33 -23.64
N THR A 296 -12.69 0.48 -22.40
CA THR A 296 -11.52 1.28 -22.07
C THR A 296 -10.42 0.42 -21.46
N PHE A 297 -9.20 0.57 -21.94
CA PHE A 297 -8.02 -0.10 -21.37
C PHE A 297 -6.88 0.88 -21.17
N THR A 298 -6.02 0.55 -20.22
CA THR A 298 -4.79 1.29 -19.94
C THR A 298 -3.58 0.38 -20.13
N LEU A 299 -2.66 0.79 -21.01
CA LEU A 299 -1.39 0.13 -21.27
C LEU A 299 -0.26 0.94 -20.61
N SER A 300 0.41 0.36 -19.62
CA SER A 300 1.60 0.97 -19.01
C SER A 300 2.80 0.89 -19.94
N LEU A 301 3.40 2.02 -20.29
CA LEU A 301 4.66 2.09 -21.02
C LEU A 301 5.86 2.20 -20.05
N ASN A 302 5.63 2.09 -18.74
CA ASN A 302 6.68 2.05 -17.74
C ASN A 302 7.07 0.61 -17.38
N THR A 303 7.63 -0.12 -18.34
CA THR A 303 8.09 -1.49 -18.14
C THR A 303 9.61 -1.59 -18.30
N PRO A 304 10.28 -2.47 -17.55
CA PRO A 304 11.73 -2.67 -17.69
C PRO A 304 12.11 -3.15 -19.10
N GLU A 305 11.26 -3.96 -19.74
CA GLU A 305 11.45 -4.45 -21.10
C GLU A 305 11.43 -3.30 -22.11
N LEU A 306 10.48 -2.36 -21.99
CA LEU A 306 10.43 -1.20 -22.88
C LEU A 306 11.60 -0.26 -22.64
N ARG A 307 11.98 -0.01 -21.37
CA ARG A 307 13.19 0.77 -21.04
C ARG A 307 14.46 0.14 -21.61
N SER A 308 14.55 -1.19 -21.65
CA SER A 308 15.68 -1.90 -22.28
C SER A 308 15.71 -1.66 -23.78
N LEU A 309 14.57 -1.77 -24.47
CA LEU A 309 14.46 -1.51 -25.91
C LEU A 309 14.74 -0.05 -26.27
N MET A 310 14.38 0.91 -25.41
CA MET A 310 14.65 2.33 -25.64
C MET A 310 16.15 2.67 -25.75
N ARG A 311 17.06 1.77 -25.36
CA ARG A 311 18.51 1.90 -25.62
C ARG A 311 18.85 1.83 -27.11
N GLU A 312 17.97 1.24 -27.91
CA GLU A 312 18.10 1.12 -29.37
C GLU A 312 17.40 2.25 -30.12
N ALA A 313 16.90 3.29 -29.42
CA ALA A 313 16.32 4.45 -30.05
C ALA A 313 17.33 5.12 -31.01
N ASP A 314 16.82 5.67 -32.12
CA ASP A 314 17.67 6.33 -33.11
C ASP A 314 18.49 7.45 -32.44
N PRO A 315 19.82 7.44 -32.53
CA PRO A 315 20.67 8.35 -31.74
C PRO A 315 20.56 9.82 -32.19
N LYS A 316 19.99 10.11 -33.36
CA LYS A 316 19.80 11.47 -33.86
C LYS A 316 18.45 12.06 -33.45
N THR A 317 17.42 11.22 -33.38
CA THR A 317 16.03 11.64 -33.12
C THR A 317 15.53 11.28 -31.72
N GLY A 318 16.15 10.31 -31.06
CA GLY A 318 15.70 9.75 -29.78
C GLY A 318 14.44 8.90 -29.91
N GLU A 319 14.05 8.53 -31.13
CA GLU A 319 12.80 7.82 -31.43
C GLU A 319 13.03 6.32 -31.55
N LEU A 320 12.13 5.54 -30.96
CA LEU A 320 12.02 4.11 -31.18
C LEU A 320 10.63 3.80 -31.74
N LYS A 321 10.57 3.11 -32.86
CA LYS A 321 9.29 2.70 -33.45
C LYS A 321 9.02 1.24 -33.16
N LEU A 322 7.86 0.96 -32.56
CA LEU A 322 7.44 -0.40 -32.20
C LEU A 322 6.04 -0.71 -32.71
N PRO A 323 5.80 -1.94 -33.20
CA PRO A 323 4.46 -2.44 -33.48
C PRO A 323 3.56 -2.33 -32.25
N PHE A 324 2.34 -1.86 -32.46
CA PHE A 324 1.26 -1.81 -31.49
C PHE A 324 0.02 -2.50 -32.05
N GLU A 325 -0.52 -3.43 -31.28
CA GLU A 325 -1.68 -4.21 -31.68
C GLU A 325 -2.70 -4.28 -30.55
N VAL A 326 -3.98 -4.12 -30.90
CA VAL A 326 -5.12 -4.40 -30.04
C VAL A 326 -5.96 -5.48 -30.70
N GLU A 327 -6.04 -6.63 -30.05
CA GLU A 327 -6.88 -7.75 -30.41
C GLU A 327 -8.06 -7.85 -29.44
N VAL A 328 -9.25 -8.04 -29.99
CA VAL A 328 -10.49 -8.25 -29.26
C VAL A 328 -11.10 -9.58 -29.66
N THR A 329 -11.85 -10.22 -28.76
CA THR A 329 -12.61 -11.43 -29.06
C THR A 329 -14.08 -11.17 -28.81
N PHE A 330 -14.88 -11.21 -29.87
CA PHE A 330 -16.33 -11.04 -29.81
C PHE A 330 -17.06 -12.37 -29.74
N GLU A 331 -18.23 -12.38 -29.13
CA GLU A 331 -19.22 -13.42 -29.40
C GLU A 331 -19.83 -13.25 -30.80
N ASP A 332 -20.14 -14.36 -31.45
CA ASP A 332 -20.97 -14.34 -32.65
C ASP A 332 -22.40 -13.88 -32.31
N GLU A 333 -22.96 -13.01 -33.15
CA GLU A 333 -24.28 -12.42 -32.93
C GLU A 333 -25.43 -13.45 -32.90
N PHE A 334 -25.25 -14.58 -33.60
CA PHE A 334 -26.28 -15.61 -33.73
C PHE A 334 -25.93 -16.88 -32.96
N THR A 335 -24.68 -17.05 -32.53
CA THR A 335 -24.22 -18.24 -31.79
C THR A 335 -23.20 -17.84 -30.71
N PRO A 336 -23.65 -17.42 -29.51
CA PRO A 336 -22.77 -16.85 -28.48
C PRO A 336 -21.58 -17.72 -28.05
N GLU A 337 -21.65 -19.03 -28.27
CA GLU A 337 -20.56 -19.98 -28.00
C GLU A 337 -19.42 -19.89 -29.02
N VAL A 338 -19.65 -19.30 -30.20
CA VAL A 338 -18.65 -19.06 -31.23
C VAL A 338 -17.96 -17.73 -30.96
N LEU A 339 -16.63 -17.77 -30.87
CA LEU A 339 -15.81 -16.61 -30.55
C LEU A 339 -14.96 -16.19 -31.76
N HIS A 340 -14.99 -14.89 -32.07
CA HIS A 340 -14.27 -14.30 -33.19
C HIS A 340 -13.13 -13.40 -32.69
N PRO A 341 -11.88 -13.88 -32.67
CA PRO A 341 -10.72 -13.05 -32.36
C PRO A 341 -10.39 -12.13 -33.54
N LEU A 342 -10.03 -10.88 -33.24
CA LEU A 342 -9.97 -9.83 -34.22
C LEU A 342 -8.99 -8.72 -33.84
N ALA A 343 -7.98 -8.48 -34.67
CA ALA A 343 -7.12 -7.30 -34.54
C ALA A 343 -7.89 -6.05 -35.00
N VAL A 344 -8.26 -5.19 -34.05
CA VAL A 344 -8.99 -3.94 -34.30
C VAL A 344 -8.06 -2.74 -34.47
N ILE A 345 -6.87 -2.81 -33.89
CA ILE A 345 -5.80 -1.83 -34.09
C ILE A 345 -4.54 -2.60 -34.43
N ARG A 346 -3.88 -2.22 -35.54
CA ARG A 346 -2.51 -2.65 -35.86
C ARG A 346 -1.78 -1.49 -36.52
N THR A 347 -0.81 -0.94 -35.82
CA THR A 347 -0.07 0.25 -36.25
C THR A 347 1.36 0.23 -35.68
N GLU A 348 2.15 1.24 -36.02
CA GLU A 348 3.45 1.50 -35.42
C GLU A 348 3.34 2.72 -34.49
N LEU A 349 3.73 2.57 -33.23
CA LEU A 349 3.84 3.68 -32.28
C LEU A 349 5.28 4.21 -32.29
N THR A 350 5.40 5.53 -32.31
CA THR A 350 6.70 6.20 -32.14
C THR A 350 6.86 6.57 -30.67
N LEU A 351 7.82 5.93 -30.01
CA LEU A 351 8.18 6.16 -28.62
C LEU A 351 9.40 7.07 -28.50
N VAL A 352 9.40 7.91 -27.48
CA VAL A 352 10.54 8.76 -27.10
C VAL A 352 10.87 8.55 -25.62
N ASN A 353 12.14 8.77 -25.25
CA ASN A 353 12.55 8.66 -23.85
C ASN A 353 11.94 9.78 -23.01
N GLU A 354 11.62 9.46 -21.76
CA GLU A 354 11.48 10.46 -20.73
C GLU A 354 12.82 11.19 -20.55
N LEU A 355 12.80 12.52 -20.62
CA LEU A 355 13.99 13.36 -20.50
C LEU A 355 14.20 13.89 -19.08
N ILE A 356 13.15 13.93 -18.28
CA ILE A 356 13.16 14.45 -16.91
C ILE A 356 12.90 13.25 -16.01
N TRP A 357 13.94 12.78 -15.34
CA TRP A 357 13.81 11.72 -14.33
C TRP A 357 13.65 12.34 -12.95
N GLU A 358 13.08 11.61 -11.99
CA GLU A 358 12.91 12.09 -10.61
C GLU A 358 14.25 12.54 -9.99
N GLU A 359 15.37 11.94 -10.39
CA GLU A 359 16.71 12.31 -9.94
C GLU A 359 17.17 13.69 -10.44
N LEU A 360 16.52 14.23 -11.47
CA LEU A 360 16.72 15.59 -11.99
C LEU A 360 15.79 16.63 -11.32
N ALA A 361 14.91 16.21 -10.40
CA ALA A 361 14.04 17.11 -9.65
C ALA A 361 14.79 18.02 -8.66
N THR A 362 16.07 17.72 -8.39
CA THR A 362 16.98 18.59 -7.63
C THR A 362 18.10 19.10 -8.53
N ALA A 363 18.33 20.41 -8.53
CA ALA A 363 19.40 21.05 -9.29
C ALA A 363 20.77 20.57 -8.79
N GLN A 364 21.40 19.66 -9.54
CA GLN A 364 22.77 19.24 -9.29
C GLN A 364 23.72 20.41 -9.56
N ASN A 365 24.56 20.78 -8.60
CA ASN A 365 25.53 21.87 -8.75
C ASN A 365 26.74 21.37 -9.56
N ILE A 366 26.55 21.20 -10.88
CA ILE A 366 27.55 20.67 -11.80
C ILE A 366 28.62 21.75 -12.03
N ASP A 367 29.83 21.52 -11.51
CA ASP A 367 31.00 22.36 -11.75
C ASP A 367 31.59 22.03 -13.13
N TRP A 368 31.08 22.72 -14.16
CA TRP A 368 31.51 22.57 -15.56
C TRP A 368 32.99 22.93 -15.80
N LEU A 369 33.69 23.50 -14.82
CA LEU A 369 35.12 23.85 -14.91
C LEU A 369 36.03 22.67 -14.50
N ARG A 370 35.49 21.56 -13.98
CA ARG A 370 36.26 20.36 -13.62
C ARG A 370 35.89 19.17 -14.53
N PRO A 371 36.87 18.47 -15.11
CA PRO A 371 36.59 17.29 -15.93
C PRO A 371 36.00 16.15 -15.08
N PRO A 372 35.03 15.38 -15.61
CA PRO A 372 34.41 14.28 -14.87
C PRO A 372 35.45 13.18 -14.62
N LEU A 373 35.75 12.91 -13.35
CA LEU A 373 36.58 11.77 -12.94
C LEU A 373 35.69 10.57 -12.57
N PRO A 374 36.12 9.33 -12.86
CA PRO A 374 35.36 8.14 -12.50
C PRO A 374 35.40 7.96 -10.97
N LYS A 375 34.23 7.90 -10.35
CA LYS A 375 34.07 7.55 -8.93
C LYS A 375 33.22 6.29 -8.89
N ASP A 376 33.82 5.17 -8.51
CA ASP A 376 33.15 3.87 -8.48
C ASP A 376 32.01 3.83 -7.45
N TYR A 377 30.84 3.35 -7.87
CA TYR A 377 29.65 3.12 -7.06
C TYR A 377 29.44 1.60 -6.85
N ILE A 378 30.24 0.94 -6.01
CA ILE A 378 29.96 -0.43 -5.54
C ILE A 378 29.92 -0.44 -4.01
N PRO A 379 28.79 -0.80 -3.36
CA PRO A 379 28.72 -0.94 -1.91
C PRO A 379 29.31 -2.29 -1.45
N PHE A 380 30.10 -2.25 -0.38
CA PHE A 380 30.40 -3.41 0.46
C PHE A 380 29.08 -3.94 1.08
N THR A 381 28.77 -5.25 1.00
CA THR A 381 27.58 -5.85 1.66
C THR A 381 27.96 -6.91 2.69
N LEU A 382 27.18 -6.95 3.76
CA LEU A 382 27.34 -7.79 4.95
C LEU A 382 27.02 -9.28 4.72
N ASP A 383 26.59 -9.69 3.52
CA ASP A 383 26.24 -11.09 3.22
C ASP A 383 27.45 -12.04 3.17
N GLN A 384 28.65 -11.51 3.36
CA GLN A 384 29.86 -12.29 3.68
C GLN A 384 29.95 -12.65 5.19
N ILE A 385 28.97 -12.27 6.00
CA ILE A 385 28.93 -12.47 7.46
C ILE A 385 27.68 -13.29 7.83
N ALA A 386 27.89 -14.47 8.42
CA ALA A 386 26.81 -15.32 8.91
C ALA A 386 26.03 -14.65 10.06
N THR A 387 24.70 -14.65 9.98
CA THR A 387 23.80 -14.12 11.02
C THR A 387 23.04 -15.27 11.71
N GLY A 388 23.24 -15.40 13.02
CA GLY A 388 22.68 -16.46 13.89
C GLY A 388 23.66 -16.85 15.00
N ILE A 389 23.30 -17.80 15.87
CA ILE A 389 24.24 -18.47 16.77
C ILE A 389 24.66 -19.78 16.07
N PRO A 390 25.71 -19.79 15.22
CA PRO A 390 26.20 -21.01 14.58
C PRO A 390 27.09 -21.80 15.53
N TYR A 391 26.84 -21.73 16.85
CA TYR A 391 27.64 -22.42 17.83
C TYR A 391 26.78 -23.03 18.94
N TYR A 392 27.09 -24.27 19.27
CA TYR A 392 26.56 -24.97 20.42
C TYR A 392 27.64 -25.00 21.50
N HIS A 393 27.27 -24.71 22.75
CA HIS A 393 28.18 -24.85 23.88
C HIS A 393 27.51 -25.63 25.00
N THR A 394 28.28 -26.48 25.66
CA THR A 394 27.82 -27.25 26.81
C THR A 394 28.97 -27.56 27.76
N ALA A 395 28.66 -27.86 29.01
CA ALA A 395 29.63 -28.38 29.97
C ALA A 395 29.62 -29.90 29.94
N LEU A 396 30.81 -30.49 30.00
CA LEU A 396 31.06 -31.91 29.88
C LEU A 396 31.76 -32.45 31.12
N GLY A 397 31.43 -33.70 31.44
CA GLY A 397 31.91 -34.44 32.59
C GLY A 397 30.76 -34.84 33.50
N ASN A 398 30.84 -36.07 33.98
CA ASN A 398 29.87 -36.71 34.87
C ASN A 398 30.57 -37.55 35.96
N GLY A 399 31.89 -37.42 36.09
CA GLY A 399 32.73 -38.15 37.03
C GLY A 399 32.96 -39.64 36.73
N SER A 400 32.47 -40.18 35.60
CA SER A 400 32.53 -41.62 35.31
C SER A 400 32.82 -41.99 33.86
N ALA A 401 32.37 -41.21 32.88
CA ALA A 401 32.59 -41.45 31.47
C ALA A 401 33.80 -40.69 30.91
N THR A 402 34.44 -41.24 29.89
CA THR A 402 35.52 -40.60 29.12
C THR A 402 35.15 -40.38 27.64
N ALA A 403 33.96 -40.82 27.21
CA ALA A 403 33.41 -40.60 25.88
C ALA A 403 31.98 -40.03 25.98
N PHE A 404 31.66 -39.05 25.14
CA PHE A 404 30.41 -38.29 25.22
C PHE A 404 29.90 -37.99 23.81
N VAL A 405 28.64 -38.35 23.55
CA VAL A 405 27.91 -37.96 22.33
C VAL A 405 27.19 -36.65 22.61
N ILE A 406 27.34 -35.68 21.70
CA ILE A 406 26.75 -34.35 21.81
C ILE A 406 25.90 -34.08 20.57
N ASP A 407 24.59 -33.97 20.76
CA ASP A 407 23.63 -33.56 19.73
C ASP A 407 23.57 -32.04 19.65
N HIS A 408 24.31 -31.46 18.69
CA HIS A 408 24.40 -30.01 18.50
C HIS A 408 23.29 -29.45 17.60
N ASN A 409 22.59 -30.29 16.83
CA ASN A 409 21.44 -29.92 15.99
C ASN A 409 21.68 -28.71 15.06
N LEU A 410 22.92 -28.52 14.60
CA LEU A 410 23.29 -27.43 13.70
C LEU A 410 23.03 -27.76 12.22
N ASN A 411 22.53 -28.97 11.93
CA ASN A 411 22.24 -29.52 10.60
C ASN A 411 23.38 -29.31 9.58
N THR A 412 24.62 -29.45 10.06
CA THR A 412 25.84 -29.36 9.25
C THR A 412 26.92 -30.27 9.82
N GLU A 413 27.61 -30.99 8.93
CA GLU A 413 28.81 -31.77 9.26
C GLU A 413 30.08 -30.90 9.25
N ALA A 414 30.01 -29.68 8.71
CA ALA A 414 31.12 -28.75 8.71
C ALA A 414 31.25 -28.09 10.09
N VAL A 415 31.83 -28.79 11.06
CA VAL A 415 31.94 -28.34 12.46
C VAL A 415 33.39 -28.14 12.91
N HIS A 416 33.61 -27.11 13.73
CA HIS A 416 34.86 -26.86 14.45
C HIS A 416 34.61 -26.98 15.95
N VAL A 417 35.28 -27.95 16.61
CA VAL A 417 35.07 -28.26 18.03
C VAL A 417 36.30 -27.86 18.84
N ALA A 418 36.08 -27.13 19.94
CA ALA A 418 37.11 -26.75 20.90
C ALA A 418 36.72 -27.20 22.31
N LEU A 419 37.65 -27.86 23.00
CA LEU A 419 37.53 -28.25 24.41
C LEU A 419 38.51 -27.47 25.27
N ARG A 420 38.07 -27.06 26.46
CA ARG A 420 38.95 -26.49 27.50
C ARG A 420 38.51 -26.92 28.89
N GLU A 421 39.41 -26.77 29.85
CA GLU A 421 39.04 -26.86 31.27
C GLU A 421 38.05 -25.74 31.62
N ASN A 422 36.99 -26.09 32.35
CA ASN A 422 35.90 -25.17 32.70
C ASN A 422 36.21 -24.39 33.99
N SER A 423 37.38 -23.75 34.03
CA SER A 423 37.85 -22.91 35.14
C SER A 423 38.55 -21.64 34.60
N PRO A 424 38.66 -20.56 35.41
CA PRO A 424 39.40 -19.37 35.01
C PRO A 424 40.88 -19.68 34.74
N GLY A 425 41.39 -19.34 33.55
CA GLY A 425 42.75 -19.68 33.12
C GLY A 425 42.92 -21.14 32.69
N GLY A 426 41.83 -21.90 32.59
CA GLY A 426 41.83 -23.31 32.20
C GLY A 426 42.47 -23.55 30.83
N ARG A 427 43.24 -24.63 30.73
CA ARG A 427 44.01 -24.95 29.53
C ARG A 427 43.08 -25.36 28.37
N LEU A 428 43.41 -24.91 27.15
CA LEU A 428 42.80 -25.43 25.93
C LEU A 428 43.34 -26.84 25.66
N LEU A 429 42.44 -27.80 25.44
CA LEU A 429 42.78 -29.17 25.09
C LEU A 429 42.97 -29.26 23.57
N ALA A 430 43.99 -29.98 23.12
CA ALA A 430 44.35 -30.09 21.71
C ALA A 430 44.02 -31.49 21.14
N ILE A 431 43.59 -31.51 19.88
CA ILE A 431 43.45 -32.75 19.09
C ILE A 431 44.79 -33.02 18.37
N PRO A 432 45.30 -34.26 18.34
CA PRO A 432 44.72 -35.48 18.90
C PRO A 432 45.17 -35.82 20.33
N ASP A 433 46.07 -35.01 20.93
CA ASP A 433 46.82 -35.40 22.12
C ASP A 433 45.98 -35.49 23.41
N ASP A 434 45.00 -34.60 23.59
CA ASP A 434 44.16 -34.55 24.79
C ASP A 434 42.79 -35.25 24.59
N TYR A 435 42.26 -35.26 23.36
CA TYR A 435 40.99 -35.89 23.00
C TYR A 435 40.88 -36.17 21.50
N GLY A 436 40.05 -37.15 21.16
CA GLY A 436 39.59 -37.45 19.80
C GLY A 436 38.18 -36.90 19.55
N LEU A 437 37.91 -36.59 18.29
CA LEU A 437 36.64 -36.08 17.79
C LEU A 437 36.18 -36.95 16.60
N ALA A 438 34.94 -37.42 16.64
CA ALA A 438 34.26 -38.04 15.52
C ALA A 438 32.99 -37.24 15.18
N ILE A 439 32.78 -36.95 13.90
CA ILE A 439 31.55 -36.34 13.39
C ILE A 439 30.64 -37.50 13.02
N GLU A 440 29.56 -37.68 13.78
CA GLU A 440 28.65 -38.83 13.62
C GLU A 440 27.55 -38.53 12.59
N GLY A 441 27.31 -37.24 12.32
CA GLY A 441 26.43 -36.76 11.26
C GLY A 441 26.14 -35.27 11.42
N ALA A 442 25.25 -34.74 10.59
CA ALA A 442 24.95 -33.30 10.53
C ALA A 442 24.45 -32.67 11.84
N ASN A 443 24.06 -33.46 12.83
CA ASN A 443 23.51 -32.96 14.09
C ASN A 443 24.24 -33.44 15.34
N SER A 444 25.29 -34.27 15.22
CA SER A 444 25.95 -34.85 16.39
C SER A 444 27.45 -35.12 16.20
N VAL A 445 28.19 -34.98 17.31
CA VAL A 445 29.61 -35.32 17.41
C VAL A 445 29.89 -36.17 18.65
N THR A 446 30.87 -37.05 18.55
CA THR A 446 31.39 -37.82 19.69
C THR A 446 32.77 -37.30 20.08
N ILE A 447 32.94 -36.95 21.36
CA ILE A 447 34.22 -36.56 21.96
C ILE A 447 34.71 -37.67 22.88
N THR A 448 35.95 -38.13 22.68
CA THR A 448 36.57 -39.19 23.49
C THR A 448 37.90 -38.69 24.05
N LEU A 449 38.06 -38.65 25.38
CA LEU A 449 39.30 -38.21 26.02
C LEU A 449 40.44 -39.19 25.76
N ALA A 450 41.68 -38.69 25.70
CA ALA A 450 42.87 -39.52 25.50
C ALA A 450 42.98 -40.65 26.54
N SER A 451 43.49 -41.80 26.10
CA SER A 451 43.64 -43.00 26.94
C SER A 451 44.51 -42.71 28.17
N GLY A 452 44.00 -43.01 29.36
CA GLY A 452 44.69 -42.77 30.64
C GLY A 452 44.25 -41.50 31.38
N THR A 453 43.39 -40.67 30.76
CA THR A 453 42.77 -39.52 31.42
C THR A 453 41.66 -39.98 32.38
N ALA A 454 41.70 -39.50 33.63
CA ALA A 454 40.63 -39.78 34.60
C ALA A 454 39.31 -39.14 34.15
N PRO A 455 38.14 -39.79 34.38
CA PRO A 455 36.86 -39.22 34.01
C PRO A 455 36.66 -37.81 34.61
N PRO A 456 36.34 -36.79 33.78
CA PRO A 456 36.17 -35.43 34.26
C PRO A 456 34.97 -35.34 35.20
N ALA A 457 35.14 -34.66 36.33
CA ALA A 457 34.06 -34.37 37.28
C ALA A 457 32.91 -33.61 36.59
N ALA A 458 31.74 -33.56 37.23
CA ALA A 458 30.54 -32.93 36.67
C ALA A 458 30.83 -31.50 36.16
N GLY A 459 30.67 -31.27 34.85
CA GLY A 459 30.90 -29.98 34.21
C GLY A 459 32.34 -29.44 34.22
N ALA A 460 33.34 -30.30 34.46
CA ALA A 460 34.75 -29.90 34.56
C ALA A 460 35.37 -29.45 33.22
N LEU A 461 34.77 -29.81 32.08
CA LEU A 461 35.21 -29.39 30.76
C LEU A 461 34.13 -28.54 30.08
N ALA A 462 34.54 -27.59 29.25
CA ALA A 462 33.65 -26.78 28.43
C ALA A 462 33.91 -27.11 26.96
N VAL A 463 32.82 -27.37 26.23
CA VAL A 463 32.82 -27.69 24.81
C VAL A 463 32.18 -26.54 24.05
N ALA A 464 32.82 -26.09 22.97
CA ALA A 464 32.23 -25.20 21.97
C ALA A 464 32.32 -25.86 20.59
N ILE A 465 31.18 -25.97 19.91
CA ILE A 465 31.03 -26.53 18.56
C ILE A 465 30.54 -25.40 17.67
N LEU A 466 31.31 -25.01 16.66
CA LEU A 466 30.90 -24.01 15.66
C LEU A 466 30.57 -24.70 14.34
N GLY A 467 29.46 -24.34 13.69
CA GLY A 467 29.05 -24.82 12.37
C GLY A 467 29.41 -23.84 11.23
N GLY A 468 29.83 -24.38 10.09
CA GLY A 468 30.15 -23.62 8.87
C GLY A 468 28.97 -23.53 7.89
N SER A 469 28.25 -22.39 7.91
CA SER A 469 27.19 -21.92 7.00
C SER A 469 25.87 -22.75 6.88
N PRO A 470 24.67 -22.14 6.65
CA PRO A 470 23.38 -22.81 6.86
C PRO A 470 22.67 -23.31 5.58
N VAL A 471 21.93 -24.42 5.70
CA VAL A 471 20.72 -24.69 4.92
C VAL A 471 19.55 -24.81 5.90
N ALA A 472 18.62 -23.86 5.88
CA ALA A 472 17.38 -23.92 6.65
C ALA A 472 16.46 -25.02 6.07
N ALA A 473 15.98 -25.96 6.88
CA ALA A 473 15.24 -27.13 6.41
C ALA A 473 13.81 -27.23 7.00
N PHE A 474 12.79 -27.15 6.15
CA PHE A 474 11.39 -27.54 6.43
C PHE A 474 10.89 -28.40 5.24
N ASN A 475 10.33 -29.62 5.45
CA ASN A 475 9.74 -30.47 4.39
C ASN A 475 8.39 -31.15 4.81
N ILE A 476 7.48 -31.42 3.84
CA ILE A 476 6.00 -31.63 3.95
C ILE A 476 5.51 -33.12 4.02
N HIS A 477 4.42 -33.40 4.78
CA HIS A 477 3.56 -34.63 4.76
C HIS A 477 2.09 -34.35 5.23
N GLY A 478 1.12 -35.31 5.18
CA GLY A 478 -0.34 -35.08 5.48
C GLY A 478 -1.12 -36.16 6.29
N HIS A 479 -2.34 -35.84 6.78
CA HIS A 479 -3.17 -36.62 7.77
C HIS A 479 -4.71 -36.66 7.51
N THR A 480 -5.47 -37.58 8.13
CA THR A 480 -6.97 -37.66 8.09
C THR A 480 -7.67 -36.88 9.22
N ILE A 481 -8.97 -36.53 9.08
CA ILE A 481 -9.70 -35.66 10.03
C ILE A 481 -9.68 -36.17 11.48
N ALA A 482 -9.86 -37.47 11.70
CA ALA A 482 -9.83 -38.05 13.05
C ALA A 482 -8.40 -38.15 13.63
N GLN A 483 -7.37 -38.11 12.76
CA GLN A 483 -5.96 -38.04 13.17
C GLN A 483 -5.51 -36.61 13.49
N ILE A 484 -6.28 -35.61 13.07
CA ILE A 484 -6.05 -34.20 13.40
C ILE A 484 -6.95 -33.86 14.58
N GLU A 485 -6.37 -33.95 15.77
CA GLU A 485 -7.06 -33.66 17.02
C GLU A 485 -7.76 -32.29 16.95
N ASN A 486 -9.03 -32.22 17.37
CA ASN A 486 -9.93 -31.04 17.37
C ASN A 486 -10.57 -30.61 16.05
N LEU A 487 -10.27 -31.23 14.90
CA LEU A 487 -10.87 -30.79 13.64
C LEU A 487 -12.40 -30.97 13.61
N GLN A 488 -12.92 -32.02 14.25
CA GLN A 488 -14.37 -32.21 14.43
C GLN A 488 -15.01 -31.12 15.30
N LEU A 489 -14.32 -30.70 16.36
CA LEU A 489 -14.79 -29.66 17.29
C LEU A 489 -14.96 -28.31 16.58
N ILE A 490 -14.05 -28.00 15.65
CA ILE A 490 -14.07 -26.75 14.87
C ILE A 490 -15.26 -26.72 13.90
N LEU A 491 -15.57 -27.85 13.28
CA LEU A 491 -16.72 -27.96 12.37
C LEU A 491 -18.05 -27.76 13.10
N ASP A 492 -18.15 -28.26 14.33
CA ASP A 492 -19.35 -28.10 15.16
C ASP A 492 -19.49 -26.65 15.66
N GLN A 493 -18.38 -25.97 15.97
CA GLN A 493 -18.37 -24.53 16.33
C GLN A 493 -18.83 -23.64 15.16
N LEU A 494 -18.50 -24.01 13.92
CA LEU A 494 -18.96 -23.32 12.71
C LEU A 494 -20.49 -23.40 12.54
N GLY A 495 -21.10 -24.55 12.86
CA GLY A 495 -22.56 -24.69 12.86
C GLY A 495 -23.25 -23.78 13.87
N ALA A 496 -22.65 -23.57 15.04
CA ALA A 496 -23.17 -22.67 16.07
C ALA A 496 -23.11 -21.19 15.65
N ALA A 497 -22.00 -20.76 15.04
CA ALA A 497 -21.82 -19.37 14.57
C ALA A 497 -22.87 -18.96 13.51
N VAL A 498 -23.29 -19.90 12.65
CA VAL A 498 -24.34 -19.65 11.65
C VAL A 498 -25.70 -19.41 12.31
N SER A 499 -26.02 -20.13 13.39
CA SER A 499 -27.25 -19.93 14.15
C SER A 499 -27.25 -18.58 14.88
N ASP A 500 -26.10 -18.16 15.40
CA ASP A 500 -25.95 -16.85 16.06
C ASP A 500 -26.18 -15.70 15.06
N LEU A 501 -25.70 -15.83 13.82
CA LEU A 501 -25.96 -14.85 12.77
C LEU A 501 -27.45 -14.67 12.44
N GLN A 502 -28.22 -15.76 12.46
CA GLN A 502 -29.66 -15.71 12.21
C GLN A 502 -30.44 -15.00 13.33
N SER A 503 -29.92 -15.01 14.56
CA SER A 503 -30.50 -14.32 15.71
C SER A 503 -30.27 -12.81 15.72
N LEU A 504 -29.33 -12.31 14.90
CA LEU A 504 -28.94 -10.89 14.83
C LEU A 504 -29.82 -10.04 13.91
N VAL A 505 -30.82 -10.62 13.23
CA VAL A 505 -31.78 -9.88 12.40
C VAL A 505 -32.99 -9.49 13.26
N PRO A 506 -33.30 -8.19 13.49
CA PRO A 506 -34.41 -7.80 14.35
C PRO A 506 -35.76 -8.12 13.70
N GLN A 507 -36.64 -8.82 14.44
CA GLN A 507 -38.05 -8.94 14.05
C GLN A 507 -38.69 -7.55 13.97
N GLY A 508 -39.08 -7.11 12.78
CA GLY A 508 -39.96 -5.95 12.59
C GLY A 508 -39.51 -4.79 11.70
N ARG A 509 -38.44 -4.88 10.89
CA ARG A 509 -38.13 -3.82 9.90
C ARG A 509 -37.57 -4.36 8.57
N LEU A 510 -38.48 -4.61 7.63
CA LEU A 510 -38.27 -4.55 6.18
C LEU A 510 -38.87 -3.24 5.64
N THR A 511 -38.52 -2.10 6.24
CA THR A 511 -38.88 -0.79 5.66
C THR A 511 -37.62 0.02 5.43
N THR A 512 -37.37 0.25 4.14
CA THR A 512 -36.39 1.16 3.58
C THR A 512 -36.69 2.59 4.03
N GLU A 513 -35.91 3.13 4.97
CA GLU A 513 -35.77 4.59 5.04
C GLU A 513 -34.80 5.00 3.94
N ALA A 514 -35.37 5.57 2.87
CA ALA A 514 -34.66 6.38 1.89
C ALA A 514 -34.22 7.68 2.57
N GLY A 515 -33.11 7.62 3.30
CA GLY A 515 -32.35 8.79 3.72
C GLY A 515 -31.01 8.74 3.00
N ASP A 516 -30.75 9.76 2.19
CA ASP A 516 -29.53 10.01 1.41
C ASP A 516 -28.24 9.35 1.98
N PRO A 517 -27.61 8.39 1.28
CA PRO A 517 -26.50 7.62 1.84
C PRO A 517 -25.14 8.34 1.82
N SER A 518 -25.03 9.59 1.37
CA SER A 518 -23.72 10.21 1.08
C SER A 518 -23.19 11.28 2.05
N GLY A 519 -23.92 11.68 3.11
CA GLY A 519 -23.48 12.75 4.01
C GLY A 519 -23.04 12.29 5.42
N PRO A 520 -21.98 12.88 6.03
CA PRO A 520 -21.65 12.63 7.44
C PRO A 520 -22.74 13.20 8.37
N ILE A 521 -23.19 12.40 9.33
CA ILE A 521 -24.18 12.78 10.38
C ILE A 521 -23.59 13.82 11.32
N ALA A 522 -22.31 13.73 11.61
CA ALA A 522 -21.53 14.71 12.37
C ALA A 522 -20.07 14.64 11.91
N GLN A 523 -19.37 15.78 11.95
CA GLN A 523 -17.96 15.87 11.57
C GLN A 523 -17.23 16.87 12.47
N TRP A 524 -15.98 16.56 12.80
CA TRP A 524 -15.05 17.41 13.53
C TRP A 524 -13.75 17.53 12.74
N THR A 525 -13.29 18.76 12.54
CA THR A 525 -11.95 19.03 11.99
C THR A 525 -10.95 19.17 13.13
N LEU A 526 -9.85 18.44 13.05
CA LEU A 526 -8.80 18.46 14.06
C LEU A 526 -7.87 19.68 13.87
N PRO A 527 -7.38 20.29 14.95
CA PRO A 527 -6.50 21.45 14.85
C PRO A 527 -5.12 21.07 14.31
N VAL A 528 -4.66 21.75 13.27
CA VAL A 528 -3.28 21.59 12.77
C VAL A 528 -2.33 22.37 13.66
N PHE A 529 -1.23 21.74 14.09
CA PHE A 529 -0.24 22.38 14.97
C PHE A 529 1.21 22.11 14.53
N LEU A 530 2.12 23.01 14.94
CA LEU A 530 3.58 22.81 14.95
C LEU A 530 4.09 23.07 16.36
N ASP A 531 4.63 22.03 16.99
CA ASP A 531 5.13 22.05 18.35
C ASP A 531 6.62 21.69 18.38
N LEU A 532 7.44 22.50 19.05
CA LEU A 532 8.84 22.20 19.35
C LEU A 532 9.06 22.17 20.86
N TYR A 533 9.62 21.09 21.41
CA TYR A 533 9.88 20.95 22.84
C TYR A 533 11.33 20.61 23.14
N PRO A 534 11.92 21.14 24.23
CA PRO A 534 11.27 21.86 25.32
C PRO A 534 11.25 23.40 25.14
N THR A 535 11.46 23.92 23.93
CA THR A 535 11.35 25.36 23.70
C THR A 535 9.89 25.84 23.81
N ARG A 536 9.71 27.14 24.01
CA ARG A 536 8.41 27.82 23.90
C ARG A 536 8.39 28.84 22.77
N GLN A 537 9.50 28.95 22.03
CA GLN A 537 9.59 29.80 20.86
C GLN A 537 8.92 29.08 19.69
N THR A 538 8.11 29.81 18.96
CA THR A 538 7.43 29.33 17.77
C THR A 538 8.33 29.50 16.56
N VAL A 539 8.30 28.54 15.62
CA VAL A 539 8.91 28.74 14.30
C VAL A 539 7.97 29.59 13.46
N THR A 540 8.50 30.65 12.84
CA THR A 540 7.75 31.54 11.96
C THR A 540 8.01 31.23 10.49
N GLY A 541 7.05 31.56 9.62
CA GLY A 541 7.08 31.29 8.17
C GLY A 541 6.30 30.03 7.79
N GLU A 542 6.15 29.80 6.49
CA GLU A 542 5.48 28.61 5.96
C GLU A 542 6.34 27.36 6.26
N ILE A 543 5.71 26.33 6.84
CA ILE A 543 6.31 25.04 7.19
C ILE A 543 5.40 23.96 6.61
N GLN A 544 5.85 23.33 5.53
CA GLN A 544 5.13 22.24 4.90
C GLN A 544 5.53 20.89 5.50
N THR A 545 6.78 20.72 5.89
CA THR A 545 7.32 19.51 6.55
C THR A 545 8.32 19.90 7.65
N LEU A 546 8.55 19.00 8.60
CA LEU A 546 9.63 19.16 9.58
C LEU A 546 11.02 19.27 8.94
N ALA A 547 11.20 18.80 7.70
CA ALA A 547 12.45 19.00 6.95
C ALA A 547 12.74 20.50 6.66
N ASP A 548 11.71 21.35 6.61
CA ASP A 548 11.87 22.80 6.39
C ASP A 548 12.48 23.54 7.60
N ILE A 549 12.57 22.86 8.74
CA ILE A 549 13.14 23.39 9.99
C ILE A 549 14.61 22.98 10.08
N THR A 550 15.45 23.66 9.32
CA THR A 550 16.89 23.40 9.28
C THR A 550 17.62 23.93 10.52
N PRO A 551 18.81 23.40 10.86
CA PRO A 551 19.62 23.95 11.95
C PRO A 551 19.93 25.45 11.79
N ALA A 552 20.17 25.90 10.55
CA ALA A 552 20.38 27.31 10.23
C ALA A 552 19.15 28.17 10.54
N ARG A 553 17.94 27.66 10.27
CA ARG A 553 16.68 28.34 10.60
C ARG A 553 16.47 28.42 12.12
N LEU A 554 16.74 27.33 12.84
CA LEU A 554 16.70 27.33 14.31
C LEU A 554 17.70 28.34 14.89
N ALA A 555 18.92 28.40 14.34
CA ALA A 555 19.93 29.37 14.74
C ALA A 555 19.52 30.82 14.42
N ALA A 556 18.94 31.08 13.25
CA ALA A 556 18.44 32.40 12.86
C ALA A 556 17.31 32.91 13.77
N LEU A 557 16.49 32.00 14.31
CA LEU A 557 15.42 32.31 15.26
C LEU A 557 15.88 32.32 16.73
N ASP A 558 17.19 32.15 17.00
CA ASP A 558 17.77 31.94 18.35
C ASP A 558 17.01 30.88 19.16
N ILE A 559 16.54 29.84 18.46
CA ILE A 559 15.93 28.67 19.10
C ILE A 559 17.06 27.73 19.49
N ARG A 560 17.21 27.53 20.80
CA ARG A 560 18.29 26.73 21.40
C ARG A 560 17.84 25.34 21.77
N ASP A 561 18.75 24.38 21.58
CA ASP A 561 18.55 23.02 22.04
C ASP A 561 18.31 22.93 23.55
N GLY A 562 17.23 22.24 23.90
CA GLY A 562 16.92 21.89 25.28
C GLY A 562 17.47 20.53 25.67
N GLY A 563 17.40 20.19 26.95
CA GLY A 563 17.75 18.85 27.42
C GLY A 563 16.65 17.86 27.05
N LEU A 564 17.01 16.75 26.41
CA LEU A 564 16.12 15.60 26.31
C LEU A 564 16.32 14.80 27.59
N LEU A 565 15.23 14.58 28.33
CA LEU A 565 15.27 13.99 29.68
C LEU A 565 14.92 12.50 29.56
N PRO A 566 15.70 11.60 30.18
CA PRO A 566 15.43 10.16 30.12
C PRO A 566 14.29 9.77 31.06
N ALA A 567 13.68 8.61 30.82
CA ALA A 567 12.91 7.96 31.86
C ALA A 567 13.84 7.39 32.94
N VAL A 568 13.30 7.17 34.14
CA VAL A 568 14.04 6.54 35.23
C VAL A 568 13.32 5.29 35.67
N HIS A 569 14.02 4.17 35.61
CA HIS A 569 13.54 2.87 36.04
C HIS A 569 13.99 2.63 37.49
N ALA A 570 13.08 2.83 38.43
CA ALA A 570 13.36 2.72 39.86
C ALA A 570 12.26 1.93 40.57
N ALA A 571 12.64 0.84 41.23
CA ALA A 571 11.74 0.06 42.07
C ALA A 571 11.46 0.72 43.43
N THR A 572 12.35 1.62 43.87
CA THR A 572 12.27 2.32 45.15
C THR A 572 12.17 3.82 44.95
N VAL A 573 11.32 4.47 45.73
CA VAL A 573 11.13 5.92 45.73
C VAL A 573 11.60 6.50 47.05
N GLU A 574 12.45 7.53 47.00
CA GLU A 574 13.00 8.20 48.17
C GLU A 574 12.20 9.50 48.48
N PRO A 575 12.20 10.01 49.73
CA PRO A 575 11.64 11.33 50.01
C PRO A 575 12.44 12.45 49.30
N LEU A 576 11.76 13.40 48.67
CA LEU A 576 12.38 14.52 47.95
C LEU A 576 13.22 15.37 48.91
N PRO A 577 14.56 15.46 48.71
CA PRO A 577 15.42 16.23 49.60
C PRO A 577 15.20 17.73 49.43
N VAL A 578 15.64 18.50 50.44
CA VAL A 578 15.73 19.95 50.32
C VAL A 578 16.84 20.29 49.31
N LEU A 579 16.49 21.03 48.27
CA LEU A 579 17.34 21.30 47.11
C LEU A 579 18.31 22.45 47.38
N VAL A 580 19.31 22.24 48.25
CA VAL A 580 20.33 23.25 48.59
C VAL A 580 21.65 23.07 47.86
N ASP A 581 22.02 21.83 47.46
CA ASP A 581 23.25 21.56 46.69
C ASP A 581 23.08 20.37 45.73
N PHE A 582 23.72 20.43 44.56
CA PHE A 582 23.73 19.32 43.58
C PHE A 582 24.68 18.22 44.05
N ASN A 583 24.15 17.03 44.34
CA ASN A 583 24.93 15.84 44.67
C ASN A 583 24.83 14.80 43.55
N ALA A 584 25.96 14.26 43.11
CA ALA A 584 26.00 13.19 42.12
C ALA A 584 25.25 11.92 42.57
N SER A 585 25.08 11.72 43.89
CA SER A 585 24.33 10.60 44.47
C SER A 585 22.82 10.64 44.17
N PHE A 586 22.28 11.77 43.72
CA PHE A 586 20.87 11.91 43.33
C PHE A 586 20.59 11.40 41.92
N LYS A 587 21.62 11.20 41.10
CA LYS A 587 21.46 10.82 39.69
C LYS A 587 20.80 9.45 39.57
N GLY A 588 19.78 9.34 38.70
CA GLY A 588 19.13 8.08 38.35
C GLY A 588 18.19 7.52 39.43
N LYS A 589 17.82 8.33 40.43
CA LYS A 589 16.87 7.98 41.48
C LYS A 589 15.55 8.73 41.31
N VAL A 590 14.49 8.19 41.90
CA VAL A 590 13.16 8.82 41.92
C VAL A 590 12.83 9.28 43.34
N TYR A 591 12.36 10.52 43.43
CA TYR A 591 12.04 11.19 44.67
C TYR A 591 10.58 11.59 44.70
N GLN A 592 9.89 11.41 45.83
CA GLN A 592 8.50 11.85 46.02
C GLN A 592 8.43 13.01 47.00
N ASN A 593 7.64 14.04 46.66
CA ASN A 593 7.30 15.06 47.64
C ASN A 593 6.31 14.48 48.67
N GLN A 594 6.83 14.09 49.84
CA GLN A 594 6.04 13.57 50.96
C GLN A 594 5.59 14.66 51.94
N THR A 595 5.84 15.93 51.63
CA THR A 595 5.40 17.07 52.43
C THR A 595 3.98 17.48 52.04
N SER A 596 3.34 18.34 52.84
CA SER A 596 2.02 18.91 52.55
C SER A 596 2.05 20.17 51.68
N ALA A 597 3.23 20.66 51.31
CA ALA A 597 3.42 21.86 50.50
C ALA A 597 4.10 21.53 49.17
N ALA A 598 3.93 22.39 48.17
CA ALA A 598 4.65 22.24 46.90
C ALA A 598 6.15 22.52 47.08
N ILE A 599 7.01 21.69 46.48
CA ILE A 599 8.46 21.88 46.46
C ILE A 599 8.89 22.36 45.07
N ARG A 600 9.54 23.53 45.00
CA ARG A 600 10.03 24.12 43.75
C ARG A 600 11.36 23.46 43.33
N ILE A 601 11.37 22.72 42.23
CA ILE A 601 12.60 22.24 41.60
C ILE A 601 13.20 23.33 40.69
N PRO A 602 14.54 23.52 40.69
CA PRO A 602 15.18 24.52 39.84
C PRO A 602 15.01 24.18 38.35
N GLY A 603 14.84 25.22 37.53
CA GLY A 603 14.79 25.07 36.08
C GLY A 603 16.19 24.89 35.47
N GLY A 604 16.24 24.37 34.25
CA GLY A 604 17.49 24.21 33.52
C GLY A 604 17.27 23.57 32.15
N LYS A 605 18.30 23.63 31.29
CA LYS A 605 18.31 22.98 29.97
C LYS A 605 17.06 23.29 29.11
N GLY A 606 16.69 24.57 29.05
CA GLY A 606 15.54 25.07 28.27
C GLY A 606 14.21 25.10 29.02
N ARG A 607 14.18 24.73 30.32
CA ARG A 607 12.96 24.68 31.14
C ARG A 607 12.97 25.70 32.27
N ARG A 608 11.79 26.19 32.64
CA ARG A 608 11.59 26.98 33.86
C ARG A 608 11.55 26.06 35.09
N SER A 609 11.74 26.63 36.27
CA SER A 609 11.49 25.91 37.52
C SER A 609 10.02 25.46 37.58
N MET A 610 9.77 24.36 38.28
CA MET A 610 8.44 23.76 38.41
C MET A 610 8.16 23.37 39.85
N ASP A 611 6.89 23.33 40.19
CA ASP A 611 6.43 22.88 41.51
C ASP A 611 6.07 21.40 41.44
N VAL A 612 6.64 20.63 42.36
CA VAL A 612 6.28 19.23 42.63
C VAL A 612 5.26 19.24 43.76
N GLN A 613 4.01 18.94 43.46
CA GLN A 613 2.92 18.93 44.45
C GLN A 613 3.08 17.76 45.43
N PRO A 614 2.44 17.82 46.61
CA PRO A 614 2.35 16.68 47.53
C PRO A 614 1.94 15.39 46.80
N GLY A 615 2.72 14.33 46.99
CA GLY A 615 2.53 13.02 46.36
C GLY A 615 3.13 12.85 44.96
N GLU A 616 3.56 13.93 44.30
CA GLU A 616 4.20 13.86 42.98
C GLU A 616 5.70 13.54 43.06
N TRP A 617 6.28 13.19 41.90
CA TRP A 617 7.65 12.70 41.81
C TRP A 617 8.57 13.62 41.01
N ALA A 618 9.85 13.61 41.36
CA ALA A 618 10.93 14.25 40.62
C ALA A 618 12.14 13.33 40.51
N SER A 619 12.99 13.59 39.54
CA SER A 619 14.27 12.92 39.37
C SER A 619 15.37 13.91 38.98
N PHE A 620 16.61 13.44 39.04
CA PHE A 620 17.81 14.15 38.67
C PHE A 620 18.62 13.29 37.70
N ASP A 621 18.96 13.84 36.53
CA ASP A 621 19.73 13.12 35.50
C ASP A 621 21.25 13.35 35.61
N GLY A 622 21.70 14.03 36.66
CA GLY A 622 23.08 14.50 36.82
C GLY A 622 23.30 15.93 36.34
N ARG A 623 22.33 16.53 35.64
CA ARG A 623 22.42 17.86 35.04
C ARG A 623 21.35 18.81 35.57
N VAL A 624 20.10 18.34 35.69
CA VAL A 624 18.94 19.15 36.10
C VAL A 624 17.91 18.30 36.83
N TRP A 625 17.19 18.93 37.76
CA TRP A 625 16.00 18.33 38.37
C TRP A 625 14.80 18.46 37.42
N TYR A 626 14.00 17.41 37.32
CA TYR A 626 12.80 17.42 36.49
C TYR A 626 11.69 16.60 37.12
N LYS A 627 10.45 17.01 36.83
CA LYS A 627 9.26 16.31 37.31
C LYS A 627 9.07 15.04 36.49
N VAL A 628 8.76 13.93 37.17
CA VAL A 628 8.48 12.65 36.53
C VAL A 628 7.10 12.15 36.93
N GLN A 629 6.50 11.36 36.04
CA GLN A 629 5.19 10.74 36.24
C GLN A 629 5.29 9.25 35.99
N ARG A 630 4.63 8.49 36.87
CA ARG A 630 4.40 7.06 36.69
C ARG A 630 3.01 6.82 36.09
N PHE A 631 2.90 5.84 35.21
CA PHE A 631 1.62 5.38 34.69
C PHE A 631 1.29 3.99 35.27
N GLY A 632 0.07 3.85 35.81
CA GLY A 632 -0.36 2.61 36.46
C GLY A 632 0.57 2.17 37.60
N THR A 633 0.95 0.90 37.57
CA THR A 633 1.82 0.24 38.56
C THR A 633 3.26 0.08 38.09
N GLU A 634 3.66 0.75 37.01
CA GLU A 634 5.00 0.62 36.41
C GLU A 634 6.12 1.01 37.39
N THR A 635 7.30 0.41 37.26
CA THR A 635 8.52 0.88 37.95
C THR A 635 9.30 1.91 37.14
N SER A 636 8.68 2.44 36.08
CA SER A 636 9.23 3.45 35.18
C SER A 636 8.58 4.80 35.43
N PHE A 637 9.40 5.84 35.51
CA PHE A 637 8.98 7.21 35.73
C PHE A 637 9.45 8.07 34.55
N TYR A 638 8.50 8.62 33.81
CA TYR A 638 8.78 9.36 32.57
C TYR A 638 8.74 10.87 32.83
N PRO A 639 9.52 11.68 32.12
CA PRO A 639 9.51 13.13 32.33
C PRO A 639 8.14 13.71 31.96
N ALA A 640 7.51 14.38 32.93
CA ALA A 640 6.13 14.89 32.78
C ALA A 640 6.00 15.96 31.69
N ASP A 641 7.11 16.66 31.36
CA ASP A 641 7.15 17.73 30.37
C ASP A 641 6.88 17.27 28.93
N PHE A 642 7.03 15.98 28.65
CA PHE A 642 6.75 15.41 27.33
C PHE A 642 5.37 14.76 27.28
N ASN A 643 4.52 14.92 28.30
CA ASN A 643 3.14 14.48 28.23
C ASN A 643 2.29 15.53 27.52
N ARG A 644 1.58 15.14 26.46
CA ARG A 644 0.84 16.08 25.59
C ARG A 644 -0.52 15.53 25.22
N GLU A 645 -1.58 16.27 25.52
CA GLU A 645 -2.90 16.04 24.93
C GLU A 645 -2.98 16.77 23.60
N ARG A 646 -3.54 16.11 22.57
CA ARG A 646 -3.57 16.61 21.19
C ARG A 646 -4.93 17.13 20.77
N PHE A 647 -5.97 16.39 21.13
CA PHE A 647 -7.36 16.80 20.93
C PHE A 647 -8.25 16.00 21.87
N THR A 648 -9.45 16.52 22.09
CA THR A 648 -10.55 15.82 22.76
C THR A 648 -11.83 16.03 21.95
N ILE A 649 -12.57 14.95 21.65
CA ILE A 649 -13.83 14.95 20.92
C ILE A 649 -14.92 14.34 21.82
N ALA A 650 -16.11 14.95 21.83
CA ALA A 650 -17.28 14.45 22.53
C ALA A 650 -18.32 13.92 21.53
N VAL A 651 -18.85 12.73 21.77
CA VAL A 651 -19.88 12.06 20.96
C VAL A 651 -21.09 11.73 21.83
N ASN A 652 -22.30 11.93 21.30
CA ASN A 652 -23.54 11.54 21.97
C ASN A 652 -24.37 10.51 21.18
N ASP A 653 -25.35 9.92 21.86
CA ASP A 653 -26.20 8.84 21.34
C ASP A 653 -27.08 9.22 20.15
N LYS A 654 -27.37 10.52 19.96
CA LYS A 654 -28.14 11.06 18.84
C LYS A 654 -27.29 11.27 17.59
N GLN A 655 -25.99 11.50 17.79
CA GLN A 655 -25.00 11.53 16.72
C GLN A 655 -24.66 10.10 16.27
N LEU A 656 -24.18 9.25 17.18
CA LEU A 656 -23.84 7.85 16.87
C LEU A 656 -25.09 6.96 16.99
N ARG A 657 -26.00 7.05 16.03
CA ARG A 657 -27.26 6.25 16.00
C ARG A 657 -26.98 4.76 15.77
N LEU A 658 -28.01 3.91 15.93
CA LEU A 658 -27.90 2.48 15.61
C LEU A 658 -27.53 2.29 14.13
N LYS A 659 -26.67 1.30 13.86
CA LYS A 659 -26.07 1.00 12.54
C LYS A 659 -25.19 2.11 11.97
N LYS A 660 -24.74 3.05 12.81
CA LYS A 660 -23.84 4.14 12.41
C LYS A 660 -22.43 3.92 12.95
N VAL A 661 -21.48 4.54 12.28
CA VAL A 661 -20.06 4.34 12.52
C VAL A 661 -19.40 5.69 12.75
N PHE A 662 -18.76 5.83 13.90
CA PHE A 662 -17.80 6.90 14.16
C PHE A 662 -16.43 6.48 13.62
N GLU A 663 -15.80 7.29 12.79
CA GLU A 663 -14.46 7.09 12.27
C GLU A 663 -13.61 8.32 12.57
N LEU A 664 -12.44 8.10 13.17
CA LEU A 664 -11.45 9.12 13.47
C LEU A 664 -10.13 8.71 12.80
N LYS A 665 -9.58 9.59 11.96
CA LYS A 665 -8.30 9.38 11.28
C LYS A 665 -7.44 10.64 11.39
N PHE A 666 -6.21 10.49 11.87
CA PHE A 666 -5.28 11.60 12.00
C PHE A 666 -3.84 11.13 11.82
N GLY A 667 -2.96 12.05 11.45
CA GLY A 667 -1.54 11.74 11.36
C GLY A 667 -0.67 12.95 11.63
N PHE A 668 0.51 12.71 12.17
CA PHE A 668 1.49 13.75 12.45
C PHE A 668 2.88 13.30 12.04
N GLU A 669 3.69 14.27 11.63
CA GLU A 669 5.10 14.14 11.38
C GLU A 669 5.87 14.40 12.69
N CYS A 670 6.87 13.60 13.00
CA CYS A 670 7.72 13.78 14.18
C CYS A 670 9.20 13.63 13.86
N ALA A 671 10.03 14.43 14.53
CA ALA A 671 11.48 14.38 14.43
C ALA A 671 12.15 14.94 15.69
N ILE A 672 13.42 14.61 15.91
CA ILE A 672 14.30 15.37 16.81
C ILE A 672 15.11 16.33 15.96
N LEU A 673 15.04 17.61 16.26
CA LEU A 673 15.78 18.66 15.59
C LEU A 673 16.87 19.20 16.51
N THR A 674 17.92 19.79 15.93
CA THR A 674 19.01 20.38 16.71
C THR A 674 19.59 21.57 15.97
N ASN A 675 19.91 22.62 16.72
CA ASN A 675 20.62 23.79 16.22
C ASN A 675 22.15 23.67 16.34
N ARG A 676 22.65 22.55 16.87
CA ARG A 676 24.09 22.30 17.13
C ARG A 676 24.81 21.64 15.98
N LEU A 677 24.07 21.20 14.97
CA LEU A 677 24.64 20.64 13.76
C LEU A 677 24.69 21.72 12.68
N THR A 678 25.71 21.64 11.82
CA THR A 678 25.84 22.55 10.69
C THR A 678 24.92 22.11 9.55
N SER A 679 24.66 20.81 9.43
CA SER A 679 23.68 20.22 8.51
C SER A 679 23.08 18.93 9.09
N GLN A 680 21.93 18.50 8.57
CA GLN A 680 21.33 17.20 8.93
C GLN A 680 22.22 16.01 8.54
N ALA A 681 23.13 16.16 7.56
CA ALA A 681 24.03 15.10 7.12
C ALA A 681 25.15 14.77 8.11
N GLU A 682 25.49 15.69 9.03
CA GLU A 682 26.51 15.47 10.08
C GLU A 682 25.99 14.60 11.24
N PHE A 683 24.71 14.22 11.19
CA PHE A 683 23.99 13.62 12.31
C PHE A 683 24.49 12.23 12.71
N ALA A 684 24.69 11.33 11.75
CA ALA A 684 25.03 9.92 12.01
C ALA A 684 26.33 9.74 12.82
N ASN A 685 27.26 10.72 12.73
CA ASN A 685 28.56 10.69 13.38
C ASN A 685 28.67 11.65 14.58
N SER A 686 27.56 12.27 14.99
CA SER A 686 27.56 13.28 16.05
C SER A 686 27.33 12.67 17.42
N ILE A 687 28.07 13.15 18.43
CA ILE A 687 27.81 12.86 19.85
C ILE A 687 26.45 13.40 20.33
N PHE A 688 25.77 14.20 19.48
CA PHE A 688 24.43 14.73 19.73
C PHE A 688 23.31 13.82 19.18
N ASN A 689 23.64 12.67 18.59
CA ASN A 689 22.66 11.69 18.11
C ASN A 689 21.90 11.06 19.29
N THR A 690 20.77 11.69 19.62
CA THR A 690 19.83 11.19 20.61
C THR A 690 18.61 10.64 19.89
N GLU A 691 18.27 9.39 20.20
CA GLU A 691 17.00 8.79 19.81
C GLU A 691 16.08 8.78 21.01
N ALA A 692 14.79 8.96 20.75
CA ALA A 692 13.76 8.86 21.77
C ALA A 692 12.68 7.86 21.35
N GLN A 693 11.93 7.40 22.33
CA GLN A 693 10.66 6.73 22.13
C GLN A 693 9.55 7.59 22.70
N TRP A 694 8.37 7.50 22.09
CA TRP A 694 7.16 8.12 22.58
C TRP A 694 6.00 7.15 22.35
N GLN A 695 4.95 7.28 23.16
CA GLN A 695 3.79 6.43 23.04
C GLN A 695 2.54 7.28 22.80
N LEU A 696 1.88 7.03 21.69
CA LEU A 696 0.55 7.54 21.44
C LEU A 696 -0.47 6.64 22.15
N VAL A 697 -1.37 7.25 22.90
CA VAL A 697 -2.58 6.61 23.42
C VAL A 697 -3.82 7.33 22.91
N LEU A 698 -4.81 6.56 22.47
CA LEU A 698 -6.15 7.04 22.15
C LEU A 698 -7.09 6.53 23.24
N GLU A 699 -7.44 7.41 24.16
CA GLU A 699 -8.26 7.08 25.33
C GLU A 699 -9.73 7.40 25.04
N TRP A 700 -10.64 6.65 25.64
CA TRP A 700 -12.05 7.00 25.69
C TRP A 700 -12.49 7.21 27.14
N GLY A 701 -13.51 8.02 27.36
CA GLY A 701 -14.02 8.31 28.69
C GLY A 701 -15.52 8.55 28.70
N GLU A 702 -16.11 8.41 29.88
CA GLU A 702 -17.53 8.63 30.11
C GLU A 702 -17.77 9.96 30.79
N PHE A 703 -18.84 10.63 30.40
CA PHE A 703 -19.24 11.89 31.01
C PHE A 703 -19.81 11.63 32.40
N SER A 704 -19.18 12.22 33.42
CA SER A 704 -19.68 12.15 34.80
C SER A 704 -20.54 13.38 35.13
N GLN A 705 -21.65 13.14 35.83
CA GLN A 705 -22.56 14.20 36.26
C GLN A 705 -22.30 14.59 37.72
N GLU A 706 -22.39 15.89 38.00
CA GLU A 706 -22.34 16.39 39.36
C GLU A 706 -23.72 16.26 40.01
N ASN A 707 -23.87 15.30 40.92
CA ASN A 707 -25.14 15.03 41.59
C ASN A 707 -25.30 15.78 42.93
N THR A 708 -24.38 16.69 43.28
CA THR A 708 -24.37 17.37 44.58
C THR A 708 -23.92 18.84 44.47
N PRO A 709 -24.70 19.82 44.98
CA PRO A 709 -26.04 19.68 45.55
C PRO A 709 -27.11 19.38 44.47
N ALA A 710 -27.98 18.41 44.77
CA ALA A 710 -28.84 17.66 43.84
C ALA A 710 -30.03 18.40 43.20
N ILE A 711 -30.02 19.74 43.14
CA ILE A 711 -31.11 20.54 42.53
C ILE A 711 -30.52 21.63 41.63
N THR A 712 -29.76 21.21 40.64
CA THR A 712 -29.36 22.03 39.47
C THR A 712 -29.56 21.18 38.22
N GLY A 713 -29.72 21.81 37.05
CA GLY A 713 -29.80 21.07 35.78
C GLY A 713 -28.55 20.19 35.57
N SER A 714 -28.60 19.24 34.64
CA SER A 714 -27.46 18.34 34.36
C SER A 714 -26.17 19.13 34.16
N ASN A 715 -25.26 19.07 35.14
CA ASN A 715 -23.98 19.75 35.11
C ASN A 715 -22.86 18.75 34.80
N PHE A 716 -21.94 19.17 33.95
CA PHE A 716 -20.77 18.40 33.56
C PHE A 716 -19.71 18.50 34.64
N LYS A 717 -19.41 17.40 35.34
CA LYS A 717 -18.40 17.40 36.40
C LYS A 717 -17.00 17.20 35.85
N ASP A 718 -16.81 16.09 35.16
CA ASP A 718 -15.53 15.63 34.63
C ASP A 718 -15.73 14.48 33.62
N ILE A 719 -14.67 14.08 32.93
CA ILE A 719 -14.62 12.88 32.10
C ILE A 719 -13.90 11.77 32.86
N ASN A 720 -14.59 10.67 33.12
CA ASN A 720 -13.99 9.47 33.66
C ASN A 720 -13.30 8.70 32.53
N TRP A 721 -12.01 8.95 32.33
CA TRP A 721 -11.20 8.25 31.32
C TRP A 721 -11.01 6.78 31.67
N ASN A 722 -11.27 5.89 30.71
CA ASN A 722 -11.08 4.46 30.90
C ASN A 722 -9.57 4.14 30.99
N PRO A 723 -9.15 3.30 31.96
CA PRO A 723 -7.74 2.92 32.09
C PRO A 723 -7.21 2.09 30.90
N SER A 724 -8.10 1.48 30.12
CA SER A 724 -7.78 0.73 28.92
C SER A 724 -8.09 1.58 27.68
N PRO A 725 -7.07 2.16 27.02
CA PRO A 725 -7.26 2.96 25.80
C PRO A 725 -7.69 2.10 24.60
N ILE A 726 -8.29 2.76 23.60
CA ILE A 726 -8.63 2.16 22.30
C ILE A 726 -7.35 1.76 21.55
N LEU A 727 -6.38 2.68 21.51
CA LEU A 727 -5.11 2.49 20.81
C LEU A 727 -3.98 2.83 21.77
N THR A 728 -2.95 2.00 21.75
CA THR A 728 -1.66 2.27 22.39
C THR A 728 -0.57 1.88 21.42
N HIS A 729 0.22 2.84 20.96
CA HIS A 729 1.28 2.60 20.01
C HIS A 729 2.56 3.31 20.41
N ARG A 730 3.66 2.55 20.48
CA ARG A 730 4.99 3.09 20.71
C ARG A 730 5.68 3.33 19.37
N PHE A 731 6.24 4.52 19.19
CA PHE A 731 7.04 4.86 18.03
C PHE A 731 8.36 5.50 18.46
N PHE A 732 9.35 5.39 17.59
CA PHE A 732 10.68 5.98 17.80
C PHE A 732 10.74 7.32 17.10
N VAL A 733 11.29 8.30 17.81
CA VAL A 733 11.55 9.64 17.29
C VAL A 733 13.06 9.75 17.10
N THR A 734 13.46 9.90 15.84
CA THR A 734 14.86 10.12 15.45
C THR A 734 14.96 11.47 14.77
N HIS A 735 16.15 11.83 14.29
CA HIS A 735 16.29 13.07 13.53
C HIS A 735 15.72 13.00 12.11
N THR A 736 15.47 11.79 11.60
CA THR A 736 14.75 11.62 10.35
C THR A 736 13.27 11.86 10.63
N ALA A 737 12.70 12.85 9.95
CA ALA A 737 11.28 13.13 10.07
C ALA A 737 10.45 11.95 9.54
N ALA A 738 9.51 11.49 10.36
CA ALA A 738 8.66 10.36 10.04
C ALA A 738 7.19 10.74 10.24
N VAL A 739 6.35 10.41 9.26
CA VAL A 739 4.90 10.55 9.37
C VAL A 739 4.31 9.29 9.99
N HIS A 740 3.47 9.49 11.00
CA HIS A 740 2.73 8.43 11.65
C HIS A 740 1.23 8.69 11.56
N THR A 741 0.47 7.71 11.05
CA THR A 741 -0.99 7.80 10.90
C THR A 741 -1.70 6.82 11.84
N PHE A 742 -2.78 7.30 12.44
CA PHE A 742 -3.50 6.64 13.51
C PHE A 742 -4.99 6.93 13.44
N GLY A 743 -5.77 6.15 14.17
CA GLY A 743 -7.19 6.39 14.28
C GLY A 743 -7.94 5.33 15.06
N CYS A 744 -9.27 5.42 15.01
CA CYS A 744 -10.15 4.36 15.44
C CYS A 744 -11.46 4.39 14.66
N ARG A 745 -12.17 3.27 14.71
CA ARG A 745 -13.54 3.17 14.24
C ARG A 745 -14.40 2.56 15.34
N ILE A 746 -15.52 3.21 15.64
CA ILE A 746 -16.48 2.78 16.64
C ILE A 746 -17.82 2.58 15.95
N SER A 747 -18.22 1.33 15.81
CA SER A 747 -19.48 0.96 15.17
C SER A 747 -20.53 0.66 16.22
N ARG A 748 -21.74 1.18 16.03
CA ARG A 748 -22.90 0.87 16.88
C ARG A 748 -23.83 -0.08 16.14
N SER A 749 -23.91 -1.33 16.60
CA SER A 749 -24.77 -2.34 15.99
C SER A 749 -26.27 -2.07 16.21
N ALA A 750 -27.12 -2.81 15.49
CA ALA A 750 -28.58 -2.77 15.69
C ALA A 750 -29.01 -3.24 17.09
N ALA A 751 -28.22 -4.12 17.72
CA ALA A 751 -28.42 -4.59 19.09
C ALA A 751 -27.91 -3.59 20.15
N ASN A 752 -27.55 -2.37 19.75
CA ASN A 752 -26.97 -1.34 20.62
C ASN A 752 -25.62 -1.75 21.26
N VAL A 753 -24.92 -2.71 20.67
CA VAL A 753 -23.56 -3.08 21.06
C VAL A 753 -22.57 -2.21 20.31
N LEU A 754 -21.64 -1.58 21.02
CA LEU A 754 -20.52 -0.84 20.45
C LEU A 754 -19.32 -1.78 20.23
N THR A 755 -18.75 -1.72 19.04
CA THR A 755 -17.52 -2.43 18.68
C THR A 755 -16.49 -1.43 18.22
N CYS A 756 -15.26 -1.57 18.72
CA CYS A 756 -14.18 -0.65 18.44
C CYS A 756 -13.02 -1.37 17.74
N SER A 757 -12.51 -0.75 16.69
CA SER A 757 -11.24 -1.10 16.05
C SER A 757 -10.29 0.09 16.14
N ARG A 758 -9.01 -0.22 16.22
CA ARG A 758 -7.92 0.77 16.17
C ARG A 758 -7.35 0.79 14.75
N LEU A 759 -6.98 1.98 14.29
CA LEU A 759 -6.36 2.18 12.98
C LEU A 759 -4.89 2.55 13.19
N LEU A 760 -3.98 1.80 12.58
CA LEU A 760 -2.52 1.94 12.72
C LEU A 760 -1.89 1.88 11.33
N TYR A 761 -1.26 2.96 10.87
CA TYR A 761 -0.56 3.01 9.57
C TYR A 761 -1.41 2.52 8.38
N GLY A 762 -2.69 2.88 8.36
CA GLY A 762 -3.65 2.46 7.33
C GLY A 762 -4.27 1.07 7.54
N GLY A 763 -3.76 0.25 8.47
CA GLY A 763 -4.34 -1.04 8.86
C GLY A 763 -5.39 -0.92 9.97
N GLU A 764 -6.36 -1.84 9.98
CA GLU A 764 -7.42 -1.94 10.99
C GLU A 764 -7.25 -3.18 11.87
N GLU A 765 -7.24 -3.01 13.19
CA GLU A 765 -7.18 -4.11 14.17
C GLU A 765 -8.43 -4.07 15.07
N GLY A 766 -9.16 -5.20 15.13
CA GLY A 766 -10.30 -5.37 16.03
C GLY A 766 -9.93 -5.58 17.51
N GLY A 767 -10.93 -5.72 18.37
CA GLY A 767 -10.74 -6.05 19.79
C GLY A 767 -10.17 -4.92 20.65
N ALA A 768 -10.31 -3.67 20.22
CA ALA A 768 -9.92 -2.52 21.02
C ALA A 768 -10.90 -2.29 22.19
N SER A 769 -10.41 -1.66 23.26
CA SER A 769 -11.28 -1.17 24.34
C SER A 769 -12.36 -0.26 23.75
N CYS A 770 -13.60 -0.38 24.22
CA CYS A 770 -14.73 0.30 23.59
C CYS A 770 -15.61 0.99 24.62
N PRO A 771 -16.18 2.19 24.29
CA PRO A 771 -17.11 2.84 25.17
C PRO A 771 -18.30 1.94 25.56
N ALA A 772 -18.72 2.01 26.82
CA ALA A 772 -19.86 1.22 27.28
C ALA A 772 -21.21 1.75 26.74
N SER A 773 -21.24 3.00 26.30
CA SER A 773 -22.43 3.65 25.72
C SER A 773 -22.05 4.59 24.58
N ALA A 774 -23.04 4.99 23.77
CA ALA A 774 -22.85 5.95 22.68
C ALA A 774 -22.66 7.41 23.15
N ASN A 775 -22.54 7.64 24.46
CA ASN A 775 -22.19 8.92 25.06
C ASN A 775 -20.78 8.83 25.65
N PHE A 776 -19.79 9.32 24.90
CA PHE A 776 -18.39 9.18 25.29
C PHE A 776 -17.54 10.35 24.78
N ALA A 777 -16.38 10.53 25.39
CA ALA A 777 -15.31 11.36 24.86
C ALA A 777 -14.16 10.50 24.36
N ILE A 778 -13.43 10.99 23.36
CA ILE A 778 -12.15 10.42 22.90
C ILE A 778 -11.09 11.51 23.00
N ARG A 779 -9.87 11.13 23.42
CA ARG A 779 -8.71 12.01 23.30
C ARG A 779 -7.47 11.26 22.84
N ALA A 780 -6.59 11.98 22.14
CA ALA A 780 -5.25 11.50 21.84
C ALA A 780 -4.22 12.15 22.77
N ARG A 781 -3.34 11.33 23.35
CA ARG A 781 -2.22 11.80 24.18
C ARG A 781 -0.92 11.14 23.77
N LEU A 782 0.17 11.89 23.87
CA LEU A 782 1.53 11.37 23.78
C LEU A 782 2.11 11.30 25.18
N LEU A 783 2.55 10.10 25.59
CA LEU A 783 2.98 9.74 26.94
C LEU A 783 4.22 8.85 26.87
N ARG A 784 4.85 8.59 28.03
CA ARG A 784 5.99 7.67 28.15
C ARG A 784 7.17 8.03 27.25
N PHE A 785 7.52 9.32 27.22
CA PHE A 785 8.72 9.79 26.53
C PHE A 785 9.97 9.27 27.24
N ASP A 786 10.93 8.79 26.47
CA ASP A 786 12.17 8.23 26.99
C ASP A 786 13.28 8.32 25.94
N THR A 787 14.54 8.38 26.38
CA THR A 787 15.71 8.50 25.50
C THR A 787 16.56 7.24 25.54
N ARG A 788 17.35 6.97 24.50
CA ARG A 788 18.18 5.74 24.38
C ARG A 788 19.34 5.62 25.41
N ASP A 789 19.47 6.55 26.36
CA ASP A 789 20.48 6.59 27.44
C ASP A 789 21.96 6.43 27.03
N ASN A 790 22.25 6.43 25.74
CA ASN A 790 23.55 6.21 25.14
C ASN A 790 24.37 7.51 24.98
N VAL A 791 23.73 8.67 25.19
CA VAL A 791 24.36 9.99 25.14
C VAL A 791 24.49 10.54 26.55
N SER A 792 25.65 11.12 26.89
CA SER A 792 25.93 11.65 28.23
C SER A 792 25.25 13.00 28.52
N ASP A 793 24.97 13.79 27.49
CA ASP A 793 24.23 15.05 27.56
C ASP A 793 23.24 15.15 26.38
N PRO A 794 22.17 14.33 26.35
CA PRO A 794 21.20 14.34 25.25
C PRO A 794 20.51 15.69 25.18
N ARG A 795 20.61 16.35 24.02
CA ARG A 795 20.02 17.67 23.74
C ARG A 795 19.41 17.72 22.34
N GLY A 796 18.36 18.51 22.22
CA GLY A 796 17.63 18.71 20.96
C GLY A 796 16.25 19.29 21.20
N LEU A 797 15.45 19.27 20.14
CA LEU A 797 14.05 19.70 20.11
C LEU A 797 13.20 18.58 19.54
N VAL A 798 12.28 18.03 20.31
CA VAL A 798 11.26 17.11 19.78
C VAL A 798 10.22 17.95 19.03
N ALA A 799 10.13 17.73 17.73
CA ALA A 799 9.26 18.44 16.81
C ALA A 799 8.07 17.56 16.43
N LEU A 800 6.89 18.18 16.39
CA LEU A 800 5.66 17.55 15.93
C LEU A 800 4.89 18.51 15.05
N LEU A 801 4.44 18.03 13.90
CA LEU A 801 3.67 18.78 12.93
C LEU A 801 2.47 17.94 12.47
N GLY A 802 1.24 18.45 12.56
CA GLY A 802 0.11 17.80 11.90
C GLY A 802 -1.19 17.69 12.69
N LEU A 803 -1.70 16.45 12.73
CA LEU A 803 -3.08 15.93 12.78
C LEU A 803 -3.72 15.66 11.41
N ASN A 804 -3.23 16.28 10.34
CA ASN A 804 -3.70 16.09 8.96
C ASN A 804 -2.60 15.53 8.02
N ARG A 805 -1.54 14.91 8.56
CA ARG A 805 -0.41 14.41 7.76
C ARG A 805 -0.66 12.98 7.29
N ASP A 806 -0.43 12.72 6.01
CA ASP A 806 -0.56 11.42 5.38
C ASP A 806 0.82 10.82 5.01
N ILE A 807 0.88 9.49 4.93
CA ILE A 807 2.02 8.71 4.47
C ILE A 807 2.03 8.61 2.93
N VAL A 808 0.89 8.80 2.26
CA VAL A 808 0.75 8.68 0.80
C VAL A 808 0.57 10.06 0.15
N SER A 809 1.46 10.43 -0.76
CA SER A 809 1.27 11.56 -1.66
C SER A 809 0.44 11.12 -2.88
N ASN A 810 -0.76 11.71 -3.03
CA ASN A 810 -1.61 11.82 -4.22
C ASN A 810 -2.89 10.95 -4.33
N GLU A 811 -3.98 11.69 -4.58
CA GLU A 811 -5.02 11.44 -5.59
C GLU A 811 -5.49 10.01 -5.83
N SER A 812 -6.42 9.53 -5.00
CA SER A 812 -7.68 8.86 -5.39
C SER A 812 -8.25 8.05 -4.21
N GLY A 813 -9.37 8.53 -3.65
CA GLY A 813 -10.24 7.74 -2.76
C GLY A 813 -9.66 7.27 -1.41
N GLY A 814 -9.55 8.16 -0.43
CA GLY A 814 -9.28 7.77 0.97
C GLY A 814 -9.58 8.92 1.93
N GLY A 815 -10.43 8.69 2.95
CA GLY A 815 -11.01 9.74 3.80
C GLY A 815 -10.03 10.77 4.36
N GLU A 816 -10.47 12.03 4.42
CA GLU A 816 -9.70 13.20 4.90
C GLU A 816 -9.05 12.93 6.27
N LEU A 817 -7.73 12.74 6.30
CA LEU A 817 -6.97 12.77 7.55
C LEU A 817 -7.12 14.14 8.21
N GLY A 818 -7.15 14.15 9.55
CA GLY A 818 -7.44 15.37 10.31
C GLY A 818 -8.93 15.60 10.52
N THR A 819 -9.75 14.57 10.30
CA THR A 819 -11.19 14.62 10.58
C THR A 819 -11.64 13.43 11.44
N ALA A 820 -12.68 13.68 12.23
CA ALA A 820 -13.53 12.63 12.78
C ALA A 820 -14.92 12.80 12.17
N SER A 821 -15.58 11.70 11.81
CA SER A 821 -16.93 11.75 11.24
C SER A 821 -17.81 10.59 11.71
N ILE A 822 -19.12 10.79 11.68
CA ILE A 822 -20.12 9.73 11.88
C ILE A 822 -20.88 9.53 10.58
N ARG A 823 -21.01 8.29 10.13
CA ARG A 823 -21.68 7.93 8.88
C ARG A 823 -22.73 6.85 9.08
#